data_AF-A0A9D2BZL3-F1
#
_entry.id   AF-A0A9D2BZL3-F1
#
_cell.length_a   1.000
_cell.length_b   1.000
_cell.length_c   1.000
_cell.angle_alpha   90.00
_cell.angle_beta   90.00
_cell.angle_gamma   90.00
#
_symmetry.space_group_name_H-M   'P 1'
#
loop_
_entity.id
_entity.type
_entity.pdbx_description
1 polymer ?
#
loop_
_entity_poly.entity_id
_entity_poly.type
_entity_poly.pdbx_seq_one_letter_code
_entity_poly.pdbx_strand_id
1 'polypeptide(L)'
;MEDMVEGPRGYYPRMFEYIQRFVEAGVEEGRFTRRQARRDLQIALWYAYACINMDEYEFYHRAAQWMPTSEKNAKGCGVWYYRYSVSLMYCGRLEEARRYAELGAQEEPDYPWIWLQVGKLRSHFGDREGALEAVERGLALEPGDYEFETLRGEILSGATLEQMEFHWIDPELGQNLQEGGDADAEAKRQVISCLTLDPAGLERFMALFQPNPASYEKDDPYCSFSYLVQGRKVRLVFQMNEAALSKLDIDWLTTQKARLDDGRWLRQSTEEGEQGILDTVLVGLDRQIKLVCRLSGEPTRFFQVWLDEDGLPVQTTEPVELQRDGEEAPECYTPEEMEVVEQHIQSHFGPFQNVWHELVSPDIHVDICILPPSDERNYYTLVTMGMGAHRMNVPPELAGRQLERAELAIALPPDWKLGEEDLQNEEWYWPVRLLKVLARLPGQCDTWLGWGHTVDNQTPFAENTDLCAALLVGVQGAEEGAESCTLPGGDEVNFYQVIPLYREEMEYKQANSADELLERISDVGFVVRPDRDHPLEEEDWDGMILDDSRWHVESIREKKLPVEEITVLNHMAIYLRWCMEHDLMSVEFLEQHWDTAQRFQSDFSQLDLRVFIRDELDGRLCDDLFDEEGVAFARAYYGEEEQYPKDVDQHALEYFGEERYRSDEFQNEAYLFVPFDEAYYEAMAAVIQARFDDWQSRQD
;
A
#
# COMPACT_ATOMS: atom_id res chain seq x y z
N MET A 1 -24.68 1.86 16.89
CA MET A 1 -23.50 2.50 17.50
C MET A 1 -23.87 3.79 18.23
N GLU A 2 -24.94 4.48 17.83
CA GLU A 2 -25.50 5.67 18.53
C GLU A 2 -26.05 5.38 19.93
N ASP A 3 -26.47 4.14 20.24
CA ASP A 3 -27.04 3.78 21.56
C ASP A 3 -26.02 3.53 22.69
N MET A 4 -24.72 3.76 22.47
CA MET A 4 -23.66 3.48 23.46
C MET A 4 -23.12 4.73 24.18
N VAL A 5 -23.89 5.84 24.22
CA VAL A 5 -23.48 7.11 24.82
C VAL A 5 -23.66 7.11 26.34
N GLU A 6 -22.69 6.58 27.09
CA GLU A 6 -22.47 6.91 28.51
C GLU A 6 -20.95 7.03 28.86
N GLY A 7 -20.43 8.25 28.88
CA GLY A 7 -19.21 8.64 29.61
C GLY A 7 -17.89 8.83 28.81
N PRO A 8 -17.10 9.89 29.07
CA PRO A 8 -16.00 10.33 28.19
C PRO A 8 -14.68 9.54 28.26
N ARG A 9 -14.44 8.65 29.24
CA ARG A 9 -13.12 7.99 29.41
C ARG A 9 -13.09 6.45 29.25
N GLY A 10 -14.25 5.81 29.15
CA GLY A 10 -14.36 4.35 28.98
C GLY A 10 -14.91 3.90 27.64
N TYR A 11 -15.31 4.87 26.80
CA TYR A 11 -16.06 4.64 25.57
C TYR A 11 -15.15 4.37 24.37
N TYR A 12 -14.12 5.18 24.17
CA TYR A 12 -13.26 5.10 22.98
C TYR A 12 -12.43 3.80 22.91
N PRO A 13 -11.83 3.29 24.01
CA PRO A 13 -11.20 1.96 23.99
C PRO A 13 -12.15 0.84 23.62
N ARG A 14 -13.39 0.86 24.13
CA ARG A 14 -14.40 -0.14 23.80
C ARG A 14 -14.88 -0.03 22.37
N MET A 15 -15.03 1.19 21.85
CA MET A 15 -15.34 1.44 20.44
C MET A 15 -14.22 0.89 19.55
N PHE A 16 -12.96 1.18 19.90
CA PHE A 16 -11.80 0.72 19.17
C PHE A 16 -11.75 -0.82 19.12
N GLU A 17 -11.85 -1.48 20.29
CA GLU A 17 -11.93 -2.94 20.38
C GLU A 17 -13.12 -3.52 19.61
N TYR A 18 -14.28 -2.85 19.66
CA TYR A 18 -15.47 -3.28 18.92
C TYR A 18 -15.24 -3.22 17.41
N ILE A 19 -14.65 -2.14 16.89
CA ILE A 19 -14.36 -1.99 15.45
C ILE A 19 -13.36 -3.08 15.02
N GLN A 20 -12.30 -3.31 15.80
CA GLN A 20 -11.34 -4.38 15.50
C GLN A 20 -12.01 -5.75 15.43
N ARG A 21 -12.82 -6.10 16.45
CA ARG A 21 -13.57 -7.37 16.48
C ARG A 21 -14.60 -7.47 15.37
N PHE A 22 -15.27 -6.38 15.03
CA PHE A 22 -16.24 -6.34 13.94
C PHE A 22 -15.57 -6.64 12.60
N VAL A 23 -14.39 -6.05 12.37
CA VAL A 23 -13.58 -6.31 11.17
C VAL A 23 -13.06 -7.74 11.16
N GLU A 24 -12.47 -8.21 12.26
CA GLU A 24 -11.96 -9.59 12.39
C GLU A 24 -13.06 -10.62 12.14
N ALA A 25 -14.20 -10.50 12.84
CA ALA A 25 -15.34 -11.40 12.66
C ALA A 25 -15.90 -11.31 11.24
N GLY A 26 -16.00 -10.11 10.64
CA GLY A 26 -16.49 -9.97 9.28
C GLY A 26 -15.60 -10.63 8.23
N VAL A 27 -14.29 -10.63 8.47
CA VAL A 27 -13.30 -11.33 7.63
C VAL A 27 -13.39 -12.84 7.83
N GLU A 28 -13.46 -13.32 9.07
CA GLU A 28 -13.60 -14.75 9.38
C GLU A 28 -14.93 -15.33 8.85
N GLU A 29 -16.01 -14.55 8.87
CA GLU A 29 -17.33 -14.92 8.38
C GLU A 29 -17.48 -14.76 6.85
N GLY A 30 -16.48 -14.19 6.16
CA GLY A 30 -16.52 -13.94 4.72
C GLY A 30 -17.51 -12.84 4.29
N ARG A 31 -17.93 -11.94 5.20
CA ARG A 31 -18.81 -10.80 4.87
C ARG A 31 -18.11 -9.72 4.08
N PHE A 32 -16.80 -9.57 4.28
CA PHE A 32 -15.91 -8.67 3.53
C PHE A 32 -14.45 -9.06 3.78
N THR A 33 -13.53 -8.65 2.90
CA THR A 33 -12.08 -8.82 3.09
C THR A 33 -11.50 -7.72 3.99
N ARG A 34 -10.28 -7.93 4.53
CA ARG A 34 -9.56 -6.88 5.27
C ARG A 34 -9.32 -5.63 4.42
N ARG A 35 -9.10 -5.81 3.10
CA ARG A 35 -8.94 -4.71 2.14
C ARG A 35 -10.24 -3.92 1.98
N GLN A 36 -11.38 -4.60 1.84
CA GLN A 36 -12.70 -3.97 1.81
C GLN A 36 -12.98 -3.19 3.11
N ALA A 37 -12.72 -3.80 4.27
CA ALA A 37 -12.89 -3.12 5.55
C ALA A 37 -11.99 -1.87 5.73
N ARG A 38 -10.78 -1.89 5.17
CA ARG A 38 -9.87 -0.72 5.17
C ARG A 38 -10.29 0.38 4.19
N ARG A 39 -10.89 0.01 3.05
CA ARG A 39 -11.39 0.96 2.03
C ARG A 39 -12.75 1.56 2.39
N ASP A 40 -13.51 0.90 3.26
CA ASP A 40 -14.83 1.34 3.68
C ASP A 40 -14.75 2.68 4.44
N LEU A 41 -15.49 3.67 3.93
CA LEU A 41 -15.48 5.02 4.49
C LEU A 41 -16.04 5.04 5.91
N GLN A 42 -17.09 4.29 6.21
CA GLN A 42 -17.73 4.32 7.52
C GLN A 42 -16.83 3.70 8.59
N ILE A 43 -16.20 2.56 8.29
CA ILE A 43 -15.22 1.92 9.17
C ILE A 43 -14.03 2.87 9.39
N ALA A 44 -13.49 3.49 8.34
CA ALA A 44 -12.39 4.44 8.48
C ALA A 44 -12.77 5.64 9.36
N LEU A 45 -13.96 6.21 9.16
CA LEU A 45 -14.48 7.31 9.97
C LEU A 45 -14.59 6.92 11.44
N TRP A 46 -15.22 5.78 11.77
CA TRP A 46 -15.35 5.32 13.16
C TRP A 46 -14.02 4.92 13.79
N TYR A 47 -13.13 4.31 13.02
CA TYR A 47 -11.79 3.92 13.47
C TYR A 47 -10.98 5.17 13.86
N ALA A 48 -10.91 6.15 12.96
CA ALA A 48 -10.22 7.40 13.24
C ALA A 48 -10.86 8.17 14.39
N TYR A 49 -12.19 8.19 14.49
CA TYR A 49 -12.88 8.80 15.62
C TYR A 49 -12.50 8.15 16.96
N ALA A 50 -12.45 6.82 17.03
CA ALA A 50 -12.01 6.12 18.21
C ALA A 50 -10.55 6.48 18.55
N CYS A 51 -9.67 6.43 17.55
CA CYS A 51 -8.25 6.71 17.68
C CYS A 51 -7.94 8.13 18.19
N ILE A 52 -8.43 9.18 17.52
CA ILE A 52 -8.08 10.56 17.87
C ILE A 52 -8.61 10.97 19.25
N ASN A 53 -9.68 10.33 19.72
CA ASN A 53 -10.24 10.59 21.05
C ASN A 53 -9.59 9.75 22.17
N MET A 54 -8.65 8.85 21.85
CA MET A 54 -7.80 8.24 22.87
C MET A 54 -6.82 9.25 23.46
N ASP A 55 -6.48 10.29 22.69
CA ASP A 55 -5.50 11.30 23.03
C ASP A 55 -4.14 10.69 23.43
N GLU A 56 -3.65 9.72 22.64
CA GLU A 56 -2.31 9.18 22.75
C GLU A 56 -1.66 9.09 21.36
N TYR A 57 -0.37 9.37 21.29
CA TYR A 57 0.40 9.43 20.04
C TYR A 57 0.25 8.18 19.15
N GLU A 58 0.30 6.98 19.74
CA GLU A 58 0.16 5.72 19.00
C GLU A 58 -1.17 5.65 18.23
N PHE A 59 -2.26 6.14 18.81
CA PHE A 59 -3.56 6.08 18.15
C PHE A 59 -3.70 7.12 17.04
N TYR A 60 -3.10 8.31 17.17
CA TYR A 60 -3.00 9.25 16.05
C TYR A 60 -2.21 8.64 14.88
N HIS A 61 -1.08 7.98 15.16
CA HIS A 61 -0.32 7.26 14.13
C HIS A 61 -1.16 6.17 13.46
N ARG A 62 -1.89 5.36 14.24
CA ARG A 62 -2.78 4.32 13.70
C ARG A 62 -3.88 4.88 12.80
N ALA A 63 -4.49 6.02 13.18
CA ALA A 63 -5.46 6.69 12.32
C ALA A 63 -4.82 7.22 11.03
N ALA A 64 -3.63 7.84 11.12
CA ALA A 64 -2.90 8.32 9.96
C ALA A 64 -2.51 7.20 8.98
N GLN A 65 -2.26 5.98 9.47
CA GLN A 65 -2.00 4.80 8.66
C GLN A 65 -3.27 4.19 8.05
N TRP A 66 -4.40 4.23 8.77
CA TRP A 66 -5.65 3.61 8.31
C TRP A 66 -6.36 4.45 7.23
N MET A 67 -6.49 5.74 7.48
CA MET A 67 -7.36 6.64 6.71
C MET A 67 -7.08 6.66 5.19
N PRO A 68 -5.83 6.73 4.69
CA PRO A 68 -5.54 6.89 3.25
C PRO A 68 -6.20 5.85 2.35
N THR A 69 -6.37 4.61 2.85
CA THR A 69 -6.96 3.51 2.07
C THR A 69 -8.43 3.80 1.65
N SER A 70 -9.11 4.67 2.39
CA SER A 70 -10.51 5.08 2.14
C SER A 70 -10.65 6.44 1.43
N GLU A 71 -9.55 7.11 1.09
CA GLU A 71 -9.53 8.48 0.54
C GLU A 71 -10.35 8.60 -0.75
N LYS A 72 -10.28 7.60 -1.64
CA LYS A 72 -11.06 7.58 -2.90
C LYS A 72 -12.58 7.68 -2.67
N ASN A 73 -13.04 7.26 -1.49
CA ASN A 73 -14.45 7.29 -1.10
C ASN A 73 -14.81 8.54 -0.26
N ALA A 74 -13.84 9.40 0.06
CA ALA A 74 -14.01 10.53 0.98
C ALA A 74 -14.44 11.85 0.31
N LYS A 75 -14.62 11.87 -1.01
CA LYS A 75 -15.08 13.06 -1.75
C LYS A 75 -16.39 13.59 -1.16
N GLY A 76 -16.44 14.89 -0.87
CA GLY A 76 -17.59 15.53 -0.20
C GLY A 76 -17.76 15.18 1.29
N CYS A 77 -16.76 14.56 1.96
CA CYS A 77 -16.80 14.21 3.38
C CYS A 77 -15.74 14.97 4.19
N GLY A 78 -16.07 16.18 4.64
CA GLY A 78 -15.23 17.03 5.48
C GLY A 78 -14.83 16.38 6.80
N VAL A 79 -15.66 15.48 7.35
CA VAL A 79 -15.32 14.68 8.55
C VAL A 79 -14.07 13.84 8.32
N TRP A 80 -13.93 13.22 7.15
CA TRP A 80 -12.77 12.39 6.82
C TRP A 80 -11.50 13.24 6.79
N TYR A 81 -11.55 14.35 6.04
CA TYR A 81 -10.43 15.29 5.91
C TYR A 81 -10.02 15.91 7.24
N TYR A 82 -10.99 16.26 8.09
CA TYR A 82 -10.74 16.76 9.43
C TYR A 82 -10.02 15.73 10.30
N ARG A 83 -10.54 14.50 10.39
CA ARG A 83 -9.93 13.46 11.23
C ARG A 83 -8.53 13.07 10.73
N TYR A 84 -8.34 13.02 9.41
CA TYR A 84 -7.04 12.70 8.83
C TYR A 84 -6.03 13.82 9.08
N SER A 85 -6.40 15.08 8.85
CA SER A 85 -5.52 16.22 9.12
C SER A 85 -5.16 16.38 10.59
N VAL A 86 -6.09 16.08 11.52
CA VAL A 86 -5.78 16.00 12.96
C VAL A 86 -4.75 14.90 13.23
N SER A 87 -4.96 13.71 12.69
CA SER A 87 -4.03 12.58 12.86
C SER A 87 -2.62 12.91 12.36
N LEU A 88 -2.52 13.52 11.17
CA LEU A 88 -1.25 13.98 10.59
C LEU A 88 -0.57 15.04 11.46
N MET A 89 -1.34 16.00 11.99
CA MET A 89 -0.82 17.07 12.86
C MET A 89 -0.18 16.50 14.13
N TYR A 90 -0.85 15.56 14.79
CA TYR A 90 -0.35 14.90 15.99
C TYR A 90 0.82 13.94 15.72
N CYS A 91 1.03 13.52 14.46
CA CYS A 91 2.23 12.83 14.01
C CYS A 91 3.39 13.76 13.60
N GLY A 92 3.21 15.09 13.68
CA GLY A 92 4.21 16.07 13.29
C GLY A 92 4.30 16.35 11.79
N ARG A 93 3.37 15.82 10.99
CA ARG A 93 3.30 15.99 9.51
C ARG A 93 2.48 17.24 9.15
N LEU A 94 2.94 18.40 9.60
CA LEU A 94 2.14 19.64 9.62
C LEU A 94 1.79 20.19 8.23
N GLU A 95 2.69 20.09 7.26
CA GLU A 95 2.45 20.51 5.88
C GLU A 95 1.34 19.67 5.22
N GLU A 96 1.36 18.36 5.43
CA GLU A 96 0.34 17.45 4.92
C GLU A 96 -0.99 17.66 5.64
N ALA A 97 -0.96 17.82 6.97
CA ALA A 97 -2.12 18.17 7.76
C ALA A 97 -2.79 19.42 7.21
N ARG A 98 -2.01 20.46 6.87
CA ARG A 98 -2.53 21.70 6.28
C ARG A 98 -3.17 21.46 4.93
N ARG A 99 -2.50 20.73 4.04
CA ARG A 99 -3.04 20.41 2.71
C ARG A 99 -4.40 19.72 2.81
N TYR A 100 -4.51 18.71 3.66
CA TYR A 100 -5.76 17.96 3.84
C TYR A 100 -6.84 18.77 4.58
N ALA A 101 -6.47 19.63 5.52
CA ALA A 101 -7.42 20.54 6.15
C ALA A 101 -8.02 21.54 5.13
N GLU A 102 -7.17 22.12 4.27
CA GLU A 102 -7.60 23.04 3.22
C GLU A 102 -8.45 22.34 2.14
N LEU A 103 -8.13 21.08 1.81
CA LEU A 103 -8.94 20.25 0.90
C LEU A 103 -10.30 19.92 1.51
N GLY A 104 -10.35 19.52 2.78
CA GLY A 104 -11.61 19.25 3.48
C GLY A 104 -12.54 20.46 3.51
N ALA A 105 -11.99 21.66 3.68
CA ALA A 105 -12.76 22.90 3.67
C ALA A 105 -13.30 23.26 2.27
N GLN A 106 -12.71 22.73 1.20
CA GLN A 106 -13.22 22.84 -0.18
C GLN A 106 -14.29 21.79 -0.48
N GLU A 107 -14.06 20.55 -0.01
CA GLU A 107 -14.93 19.40 -0.25
C GLU A 107 -16.25 19.50 0.52
N GLU A 108 -16.24 19.95 1.77
CA GLU A 108 -17.45 20.17 2.56
C GLU A 108 -17.35 21.48 3.37
N PRO A 109 -17.56 22.66 2.73
CA PRO A 109 -17.39 23.97 3.36
C PRO A 109 -18.37 24.29 4.50
N ASP A 110 -19.41 23.47 4.64
CA ASP A 110 -20.45 23.60 5.67
C ASP A 110 -20.22 22.68 6.87
N TYR A 111 -19.18 21.83 6.85
CA TYR A 111 -18.73 21.11 8.03
C TYR A 111 -17.92 22.05 8.93
N PRO A 112 -18.37 22.41 10.14
CA PRO A 112 -17.73 23.48 10.93
C PRO A 112 -16.33 23.12 11.40
N TRP A 113 -16.10 21.89 11.87
CA TRP A 113 -14.88 21.52 12.58
C TRP A 113 -13.61 21.52 11.70
N ILE A 114 -13.75 21.38 10.38
CA ILE A 114 -12.61 21.55 9.47
C ILE A 114 -12.03 22.97 9.54
N TRP A 115 -12.86 23.98 9.81
CA TRP A 115 -12.43 25.37 9.90
C TRP A 115 -11.63 25.65 11.18
N LEU A 116 -11.85 24.92 12.28
CA LEU A 116 -10.94 24.95 13.44
C LEU A 116 -9.54 24.50 13.02
N GLN A 117 -9.48 23.37 12.31
CA GLN A 117 -8.21 22.78 11.89
C GLN A 117 -7.47 23.67 10.89
N VAL A 118 -8.18 24.25 9.91
CA VAL A 118 -7.63 25.25 8.98
C VAL A 118 -7.13 26.48 9.74
N GLY A 119 -7.89 26.98 10.72
CA GLY A 119 -7.51 28.14 11.54
C GLY A 119 -6.19 27.91 12.30
N LYS A 120 -6.08 26.79 13.00
CA LYS A 120 -4.88 26.39 13.76
C LYS A 120 -3.66 26.29 12.86
N LEU A 121 -3.77 25.55 11.74
CA LEU A 121 -2.66 25.31 10.83
C LEU A 121 -2.24 26.58 10.07
N ARG A 122 -3.19 27.39 9.58
CA ARG A 122 -2.85 28.69 8.95
C ARG A 122 -2.12 29.60 9.92
N SER A 123 -2.57 29.67 11.18
CA SER A 123 -1.91 30.48 12.19
C SER A 123 -0.48 30.01 12.45
N HIS A 124 -0.27 28.70 12.60
CA HIS A 124 1.05 28.09 12.75
C HIS A 124 2.00 28.45 11.60
N PHE A 125 1.53 28.38 10.34
CA PHE A 125 2.32 28.71 9.15
C PHE A 125 2.40 30.23 8.86
N GLY A 126 1.96 31.09 9.80
CA GLY A 126 2.11 32.54 9.71
C GLY A 126 1.02 33.27 8.93
N ASP A 127 0.00 32.56 8.42
CA ASP A 127 -1.18 33.16 7.79
C ASP A 127 -2.23 33.52 8.84
N ARG A 128 -1.95 34.59 9.57
CA ARG A 128 -2.84 35.07 10.64
C ARG A 128 -4.18 35.59 10.12
N GLU A 129 -4.19 36.21 8.94
CA GLU A 129 -5.42 36.75 8.35
C GLU A 129 -6.34 35.61 7.91
N GLY A 130 -5.82 34.65 7.13
CA GLY A 130 -6.58 33.48 6.70
C GLY A 130 -6.99 32.56 7.86
N ALA A 131 -6.24 32.56 8.97
CA ALA A 131 -6.65 31.86 10.20
C ALA A 131 -7.89 32.50 10.86
N LEU A 132 -7.94 33.83 10.94
CA LEU A 132 -9.11 34.55 11.46
C LEU A 132 -10.32 34.42 10.54
N GLU A 133 -10.13 34.41 9.23
CA GLU A 133 -11.20 34.13 8.26
C GLU A 133 -11.80 32.73 8.45
N ALA A 134 -10.95 31.72 8.70
CA ALA A 134 -11.42 30.37 9.00
C ALA A 134 -12.25 30.33 10.30
N VAL A 135 -11.80 31.04 11.34
CA VAL A 135 -12.57 31.18 12.59
C VAL A 135 -13.91 31.90 12.35
N GLU A 136 -13.93 32.97 11.56
CA GLU A 136 -15.18 33.68 11.22
C GLU A 136 -16.15 32.78 10.44
N ARG A 137 -15.63 31.95 9.52
CA ARG A 137 -16.43 30.97 8.78
C ARG A 137 -16.99 29.90 9.72
N GLY A 138 -16.19 29.39 10.65
CA GLY A 138 -16.64 28.44 11.67
C GLY A 138 -17.72 29.01 12.59
N LEU A 139 -17.54 30.22 13.12
CA LEU A 139 -18.54 30.91 13.94
C LEU A 139 -19.82 31.27 13.17
N ALA A 140 -19.76 31.39 11.84
CA ALA A 140 -20.95 31.57 11.02
C ALA A 140 -21.78 30.28 10.92
N LEU A 141 -21.14 29.11 10.98
CA LEU A 141 -21.79 27.80 10.99
C LEU A 141 -22.27 27.42 12.41
N GLU A 142 -21.45 27.67 13.42
CA GLU A 142 -21.73 27.40 14.85
C GLU A 142 -21.59 28.68 15.71
N PRO A 143 -22.63 29.54 15.77
CA PRO A 143 -22.55 30.82 16.48
C PRO A 143 -22.38 30.66 17.99
N GLY A 144 -21.31 31.27 18.53
CA GLY A 144 -21.01 31.28 19.97
C GLY A 144 -20.34 30.01 20.48
N ASP A 145 -19.79 29.20 19.58
CA ASP A 145 -18.98 28.04 19.96
C ASP A 145 -17.70 28.45 20.71
N TYR A 146 -17.44 27.77 21.83
CA TYR A 146 -16.35 28.07 22.75
C TYR A 146 -14.97 27.84 22.14
N GLU A 147 -14.80 26.79 21.32
CA GLU A 147 -13.51 26.44 20.73
C GLU A 147 -13.11 27.48 19.68
N PHE A 148 -14.06 27.93 18.86
CA PHE A 148 -13.79 29.00 17.91
C PHE A 148 -13.49 30.34 18.60
N GLU A 149 -14.20 30.70 19.67
CA GLU A 149 -13.91 31.93 20.42
C GLU A 149 -12.53 31.88 21.10
N THR A 150 -12.16 30.73 21.64
CA THR A 150 -10.84 30.48 22.24
C THR A 150 -9.75 30.59 21.19
N LEU A 151 -9.88 29.87 20.08
CA LEU A 151 -8.94 29.90 18.96
C LEU A 151 -8.77 31.32 18.41
N ARG A 152 -9.86 32.10 18.31
CA ARG A 152 -9.79 33.52 17.93
C ARG A 152 -8.86 34.31 18.86
N GLY A 153 -9.03 34.12 20.17
CA GLY A 153 -8.21 34.78 21.19
C GLY A 153 -6.74 34.38 21.11
N GLU A 154 -6.47 33.10 20.89
CA GLU A 154 -5.13 32.50 20.74
C GLU A 154 -4.42 33.01 19.48
N ILE A 155 -5.10 33.05 18.33
CA ILE A 155 -4.55 33.63 17.10
C ILE A 155 -4.25 35.12 17.31
N LEU A 156 -5.11 35.85 18.03
CA LEU A 156 -4.91 37.27 18.29
C LEU A 156 -3.73 37.54 19.23
N SER A 157 -3.51 36.67 20.21
CA SER A 157 -2.37 36.75 21.15
C SER A 157 -1.06 36.23 20.55
N GLY A 158 -1.11 35.54 19.41
CA GLY A 158 0.05 34.94 18.75
C GLY A 158 0.51 33.65 19.42
N ALA A 159 -0.45 32.86 19.92
CA ALA A 159 -0.20 31.56 20.53
C ALA A 159 0.46 30.59 19.52
N THR A 160 1.32 29.71 20.01
CA THR A 160 1.88 28.61 19.20
C THR A 160 0.85 27.53 18.99
N LEU A 161 1.09 26.62 18.05
CA LEU A 161 0.20 25.49 17.79
C LEU A 161 0.03 24.62 19.05
N GLU A 162 1.09 24.39 19.82
CA GLU A 162 1.02 23.63 21.07
C GLU A 162 0.18 24.34 22.12
N GLN A 163 0.21 25.68 22.17
CA GLN A 163 -0.64 26.45 23.07
C GLN A 163 -2.11 26.36 22.63
N MET A 164 -2.37 26.39 21.32
CA MET A 164 -3.69 26.18 20.72
C MET A 164 -4.21 24.74 20.83
N GLU A 165 -3.40 23.77 21.23
CA GLU A 165 -3.85 22.40 21.48
C GLU A 165 -3.96 22.10 22.98
N PHE A 166 -3.43 22.97 23.84
CA PHE A 166 -3.44 22.79 25.29
C PHE A 166 -4.76 23.30 25.91
N HIS A 167 -5.89 22.86 25.38
CA HIS A 167 -7.24 23.08 25.93
C HIS A 167 -8.13 21.86 25.75
N TRP A 168 -9.23 21.80 26.49
CA TRP A 168 -10.28 20.80 26.30
C TRP A 168 -11.49 21.46 25.66
N ILE A 169 -12.17 20.70 24.79
CA ILE A 169 -13.41 21.12 24.11
C ILE A 169 -14.52 21.46 25.13
N ASP A 170 -14.54 20.76 26.28
CA ASP A 170 -15.43 21.09 27.38
C ASP A 170 -14.91 22.31 28.15
N PRO A 171 -15.69 23.40 28.27
CA PRO A 171 -15.23 24.64 28.91
C PRO A 171 -14.85 24.49 30.39
N GLU A 172 -15.54 23.62 31.15
CA GLU A 172 -15.25 23.41 32.57
C GLU A 172 -13.95 22.61 32.75
N LEU A 173 -13.75 21.57 31.92
CA LEU A 173 -12.48 20.84 31.88
C LEU A 173 -11.34 21.75 31.42
N GLY A 174 -11.57 22.57 30.38
CA GLY A 174 -10.60 23.53 29.86
C GLY A 174 -10.18 24.54 30.94
N GLN A 175 -11.13 25.09 31.69
CA GLN A 175 -10.82 25.98 32.81
C GLN A 175 -10.00 25.26 33.89
N ASN A 176 -10.36 24.03 34.26
CA ASN A 176 -9.62 23.25 35.25
C ASN A 176 -8.17 22.95 34.80
N LEU A 177 -7.97 22.69 33.50
CA LEU A 177 -6.65 22.51 32.89
C LEU A 177 -5.80 23.78 33.01
N GLN A 178 -6.37 24.95 32.68
CA GLN A 178 -5.68 26.24 32.75
C GLN A 178 -5.38 26.68 34.20
N GLU A 179 -6.23 26.31 35.16
CA GLU A 179 -6.02 26.57 36.59
C GLU A 179 -5.04 25.60 37.27
N GLY A 180 -4.56 24.59 36.53
CA GLY A 180 -3.60 23.58 37.00
C GLY A 180 -4.21 22.51 37.91
N GLY A 181 -5.54 22.38 37.90
CA GLY A 181 -6.29 21.38 38.67
C GLY A 181 -6.55 20.07 37.92
N ASP A 182 -6.10 19.96 36.68
CA ASP A 182 -6.30 18.78 35.84
C ASP A 182 -5.20 17.73 36.03
N ALA A 183 -5.61 16.51 36.37
CA ALA A 183 -4.72 15.37 36.56
C ALA A 183 -4.09 14.88 35.24
N ASP A 184 -4.75 15.11 34.10
CA ASP A 184 -4.31 14.65 32.78
C ASP A 184 -3.49 15.70 32.03
N ALA A 185 -3.25 16.87 32.65
CA ALA A 185 -2.50 17.97 32.06
C ALA A 185 -1.10 17.56 31.56
N GLU A 186 -0.46 16.63 32.28
CA GLU A 186 0.87 16.13 31.90
C GLU A 186 0.80 15.18 30.70
N ALA A 187 -0.15 14.24 30.68
CA ALA A 187 -0.38 13.36 29.54
C ALA A 187 -0.72 14.16 28.27
N LYS A 188 -1.53 15.20 28.40
CA LYS A 188 -1.83 16.11 27.29
C LYS A 188 -0.60 16.85 26.77
N ARG A 189 0.25 17.37 27.66
CA ARG A 189 1.53 18.01 27.27
C ARG A 189 2.46 17.05 26.54
N GLN A 190 2.51 15.81 27.00
CA GLN A 190 3.32 14.75 26.40
C GLN A 190 2.89 14.53 24.94
N VAL A 191 1.60 14.34 24.68
CA VAL A 191 1.08 14.13 23.32
C VAL A 191 1.28 15.38 22.45
N ILE A 192 1.07 16.58 23.02
CA ILE A 192 1.32 17.85 22.34
C ILE A 192 2.81 18.03 21.95
N SER A 193 3.73 17.37 22.67
CA SER A 193 5.15 17.44 22.32
C SER A 193 5.44 16.81 20.94
N CYS A 194 4.56 15.94 20.42
CA CYS A 194 4.70 15.29 19.12
C CYS A 194 4.38 16.18 17.90
N LEU A 195 3.87 17.41 18.08
CA LEU A 195 3.38 18.23 16.96
C LEU A 195 4.48 18.95 16.18
N THR A 196 5.46 19.51 16.87
CA THR A 196 6.49 20.37 16.24
C THR A 196 7.88 19.85 16.56
N LEU A 197 8.78 19.89 15.58
CA LEU A 197 10.17 19.54 15.81
C LEU A 197 10.94 20.73 16.40
N ASP A 198 11.78 20.50 17.43
CA ASP A 198 12.88 21.40 17.80
C ASP A 198 14.15 20.92 17.07
N PRO A 199 14.57 21.53 15.94
CA PRO A 199 15.73 21.05 15.20
C PRO A 199 17.02 21.07 16.03
N ALA A 200 17.18 22.07 16.91
CA ALA A 200 18.34 22.15 17.78
C ALA A 200 18.30 21.06 18.86
N GLY A 201 17.10 20.68 19.32
CA GLY A 201 16.88 19.58 20.24
C GLY A 201 17.21 18.22 19.64
N LEU A 202 16.74 17.99 18.41
CA LEU A 202 17.08 16.77 17.67
C LEU A 202 18.59 16.71 17.41
N GLU A 203 19.23 17.82 17.01
CA GLU A 203 20.68 17.87 16.82
C GLU A 203 21.44 17.52 18.11
N ARG A 204 21.00 18.02 19.27
CA ARG A 204 21.57 17.64 20.58
C ARG A 204 21.41 16.15 20.86
N PHE A 205 20.24 15.58 20.58
CA PHE A 205 19.98 14.15 20.73
C PHE A 205 20.92 13.31 19.85
N MET A 206 21.00 13.66 18.55
CA MET A 206 21.85 12.98 17.57
C MET A 206 23.32 13.07 17.94
N ALA A 207 23.78 14.23 18.43
CA ALA A 207 25.15 14.40 18.89
C ALA A 207 25.48 13.57 20.14
N LEU A 208 24.50 13.39 21.03
CA LEU A 208 24.66 12.64 22.28
C LEU A 208 24.69 11.12 22.05
N PHE A 209 23.69 10.57 21.34
CA PHE A 209 23.56 9.13 21.14
C PHE A 209 24.30 8.60 19.92
N GLN A 210 24.53 9.45 18.91
CA GLN A 210 25.17 9.08 17.64
C GLN A 210 24.56 7.80 17.06
N PRO A 211 23.23 7.75 16.87
CA PRO A 211 22.57 6.56 16.35
C PRO A 211 23.17 6.20 15.00
N ASN A 212 23.39 4.91 14.76
CA ASN A 212 23.84 4.45 13.46
C ASN A 212 22.72 4.74 12.43
N PRO A 213 22.98 5.55 11.38
CA PRO A 213 21.97 5.91 10.39
C PRO A 213 21.29 4.71 9.75
N ALA A 214 22.01 3.59 9.56
CA ALA A 214 21.47 2.38 8.97
C ALA A 214 20.50 1.61 9.89
N SER A 215 20.49 1.92 11.18
CA SER A 215 19.56 1.32 12.16
C SER A 215 18.53 2.30 12.68
N TYR A 216 18.64 3.58 12.32
CA TYR A 216 17.77 4.61 12.84
C TYR A 216 16.45 4.63 12.06
N GLU A 217 15.41 4.18 12.73
CA GLU A 217 14.03 4.27 12.27
C GLU A 217 13.41 5.50 12.93
N LYS A 218 12.81 6.36 12.11
CA LYS A 218 12.09 7.55 12.56
C LYS A 218 10.60 7.34 12.37
N ASP A 219 9.83 7.82 13.34
CA ASP A 219 8.39 8.11 13.23
C ASP A 219 7.44 6.98 12.76
N ASP A 220 7.87 5.71 12.75
CA ASP A 220 7.02 4.57 12.32
C ASP A 220 7.00 3.38 13.31
N PRO A 221 6.10 3.40 14.31
CA PRO A 221 5.54 4.62 14.90
C PRO A 221 6.59 5.37 15.73
N TYR A 222 7.73 4.76 16.05
CA TYR A 222 8.63 5.21 17.11
C TYR A 222 10.04 5.46 16.59
N CYS A 223 10.71 6.45 17.18
CA CYS A 223 12.15 6.63 17.00
C CYS A 223 12.91 5.47 17.64
N SER A 224 13.65 4.70 16.86
CA SER A 224 14.42 3.57 17.39
C SER A 224 15.71 3.30 16.65
N PHE A 225 16.68 2.70 17.35
CA PHE A 225 17.99 2.37 16.78
C PHE A 225 18.73 1.33 17.61
N SER A 226 19.76 0.73 17.00
CA SER A 226 20.68 -0.16 17.69
C SER A 226 21.76 0.61 18.44
N TYR A 227 22.05 0.16 19.66
CA TYR A 227 23.03 0.78 20.56
C TYR A 227 23.95 -0.27 21.19
N LEU A 228 25.22 0.06 21.41
CA LEU A 228 26.20 -0.86 21.99
C LEU A 228 26.35 -0.62 23.50
N VAL A 229 25.96 -1.61 24.29
CA VAL A 229 26.15 -1.64 25.75
C VAL A 229 27.24 -2.66 26.09
N GLN A 230 28.42 -2.18 26.49
CA GLN A 230 29.60 -3.03 26.77
C GLN A 230 29.91 -4.07 25.66
N GLY A 231 29.73 -3.67 24.39
CA GLY A 231 29.97 -4.52 23.23
C GLY A 231 28.81 -5.45 22.84
N ARG A 232 27.67 -5.39 23.54
CA ARG A 232 26.43 -6.08 23.14
C ARG A 232 25.48 -5.09 22.47
N LYS A 233 24.84 -5.55 21.39
CA LYS A 233 23.81 -4.78 20.70
C LYS A 233 22.52 -4.85 21.51
N VAL A 234 21.90 -3.69 21.70
CA VAL A 234 20.66 -3.46 22.44
C VAL A 234 19.82 -2.50 21.60
N ARG A 235 18.53 -2.78 21.43
CA ARG A 235 17.64 -1.86 20.73
C ARG A 235 17.14 -0.77 21.68
N LEU A 236 17.29 0.50 21.31
CA LEU A 236 16.67 1.63 22.00
C LEU A 236 15.43 2.05 21.23
N VAL A 237 14.29 2.10 21.91
CA VAL A 237 13.01 2.52 21.34
C VAL A 237 12.47 3.66 22.19
N PHE A 238 12.44 4.86 21.61
CA PHE A 238 11.75 6.00 22.17
C PHE A 238 10.32 5.96 21.64
N GLN A 239 9.35 5.69 22.49
CA GLN A 239 7.94 5.47 22.13
C GLN A 239 7.24 6.80 21.77
N MET A 240 7.81 7.50 20.79
CA MET A 240 7.46 8.85 20.35
C MET A 240 8.12 9.15 18.98
N ASN A 241 7.65 10.19 18.30
CA ASN A 241 8.28 10.70 17.08
C ASN A 241 9.46 11.64 17.36
N GLU A 242 10.16 12.07 16.30
CA GLU A 242 11.30 13.01 16.37
C GLU A 242 10.91 14.33 17.03
N ALA A 243 9.67 14.79 16.83
CA ALA A 243 9.17 16.02 17.45
C ALA A 243 9.21 15.96 18.97
N ALA A 244 8.64 14.91 19.56
CA ALA A 244 8.70 14.68 21.00
C ALA A 244 10.13 14.37 21.49
N LEU A 245 10.86 13.53 20.74
CA LEU A 245 12.25 13.17 21.05
C LEU A 245 13.15 14.41 21.18
N SER A 246 12.98 15.36 20.27
CA SER A 246 13.75 16.61 20.24
C SER A 246 13.55 17.49 21.48
N LYS A 247 12.45 17.30 22.21
CA LYS A 247 12.07 18.09 23.38
C LYS A 247 12.46 17.43 24.71
N LEU A 248 13.05 16.24 24.68
CA LEU A 248 13.55 15.60 25.89
C LEU A 248 14.72 16.39 26.49
N ASP A 249 14.74 16.46 27.82
CA ASP A 249 15.78 17.15 28.56
C ASP A 249 17.15 16.48 28.35
N ILE A 250 18.15 17.28 27.97
CA ILE A 250 19.46 16.77 27.57
C ILE A 250 20.28 16.23 28.75
N ASP A 251 20.10 16.78 29.96
CA ASP A 251 20.78 16.32 31.17
C ASP A 251 20.21 14.96 31.61
N TRP A 252 18.88 14.81 31.50
CA TRP A 252 18.20 13.53 31.69
C TRP A 252 18.68 12.48 30.68
N LEU A 253 18.71 12.80 29.38
CA LEU A 253 19.22 11.91 28.34
C LEU A 253 20.68 11.50 28.58
N THR A 254 21.52 12.46 28.98
CA THR A 254 22.93 12.21 29.33
C THR A 254 23.04 11.23 30.50
N THR A 255 22.16 11.38 31.49
CA THR A 255 22.08 10.45 32.63
C THR A 255 21.70 9.05 32.17
N GLN A 256 20.68 8.90 31.31
CA GLN A 256 20.28 7.58 30.81
C GLN A 256 21.36 6.94 29.94
N LYS A 257 22.03 7.72 29.10
CA LYS A 257 23.19 7.25 28.32
C LYS A 257 24.31 6.75 29.22
N ALA A 258 24.63 7.46 30.30
CA ALA A 258 25.66 7.01 31.24
C ALA A 258 25.30 5.68 31.92
N ARG A 259 24.01 5.46 32.24
CA ARG A 259 23.50 4.19 32.79
C ARG A 259 23.56 3.05 31.75
N LEU A 260 23.38 3.36 30.47
CA LEU A 260 23.60 2.38 29.39
C LEU A 260 25.10 2.06 29.25
N ASP A 261 25.94 3.08 29.14
CA ASP A 261 27.38 2.93 28.88
C ASP A 261 28.13 2.18 29.97
N ASP A 262 27.73 2.37 31.24
CA ASP A 262 28.34 1.64 32.36
C ASP A 262 27.84 0.20 32.50
N GLY A 263 26.82 -0.19 31.72
CA GLY A 263 26.28 -1.54 31.64
C GLY A 263 25.47 -1.98 32.86
N ARG A 264 25.07 -1.08 33.76
CA ARG A 264 24.28 -1.45 34.95
C ARG A 264 22.92 -2.06 34.62
N TRP A 265 22.36 -1.75 33.45
CA TRP A 265 21.10 -2.31 32.97
C TRP A 265 21.26 -3.62 32.19
N LEU A 266 22.50 -4.02 31.86
CA LEU A 266 22.77 -5.13 30.96
C LEU A 266 22.29 -6.49 31.47
N ARG A 267 22.25 -6.67 32.79
CA ARG A 267 21.79 -7.90 33.44
C ARG A 267 20.69 -7.58 34.43
N GLN A 268 19.59 -8.31 34.33
CA GLN A 268 18.46 -8.22 35.25
C GLN A 268 18.09 -9.60 35.75
N SER A 269 17.23 -9.66 36.76
CA SER A 269 16.70 -10.91 37.29
C SER A 269 15.20 -10.83 37.48
N THR A 270 14.52 -11.95 37.28
CA THR A 270 13.10 -12.10 37.63
C THR A 270 12.92 -12.04 39.14
N GLU A 271 11.67 -11.91 39.62
CA GLU A 271 11.37 -12.02 41.06
C GLU A 271 11.79 -13.39 41.63
N GLU A 272 11.78 -14.44 40.81
CA GLU A 272 12.22 -15.79 41.15
C GLU A 272 13.75 -15.99 41.07
N GLY A 273 14.50 -14.96 40.65
CA GLY A 273 15.97 -14.96 40.59
C GLY A 273 16.58 -15.52 39.31
N GLU A 274 15.76 -15.79 38.28
CA GLU A 274 16.24 -16.21 36.97
C GLU A 274 16.96 -15.05 36.28
N GLN A 275 18.09 -15.32 35.61
CA GLN A 275 18.95 -14.29 35.06
C GLN A 275 18.55 -13.96 33.62
N GLY A 276 18.46 -12.67 33.29
CA GLY A 276 18.25 -12.19 31.93
C GLY A 276 19.31 -11.19 31.46
N ILE A 277 19.44 -11.08 30.15
CA ILE A 277 20.31 -10.11 29.48
C ILE A 277 19.43 -9.08 28.77
N LEU A 278 19.79 -7.81 28.88
CA LEU A 278 19.11 -6.71 28.21
C LEU A 278 19.09 -6.92 26.69
N ASP A 279 17.91 -6.76 26.11
CA ASP A 279 17.64 -6.88 24.67
C ASP A 279 17.16 -5.55 24.11
N THR A 280 16.11 -4.98 24.72
CA THR A 280 15.51 -3.72 24.29
C THR A 280 15.30 -2.78 25.48
N VAL A 281 15.47 -1.48 25.27
CA VAL A 281 15.11 -0.43 26.21
C VAL A 281 13.97 0.39 25.58
N LEU A 282 12.84 0.46 26.28
CA LEU A 282 11.71 1.30 25.90
C LEU A 282 11.74 2.56 26.77
N VAL A 283 11.70 3.72 26.11
CA VAL A 283 11.60 5.03 26.74
C VAL A 283 10.23 5.60 26.40
N GLY A 284 9.35 5.68 27.39
CA GLY A 284 8.02 6.27 27.23
C GLY A 284 8.05 7.79 27.09
N LEU A 285 6.98 8.33 26.53
CA LEU A 285 6.74 9.78 26.43
C LEU A 285 6.65 10.44 27.82
N ASP A 286 6.26 9.66 28.83
CA ASP A 286 6.25 10.02 30.25
C ASP A 286 7.62 9.89 30.95
N ARG A 287 8.66 9.53 30.18
CA ARG A 287 10.02 9.24 30.65
C ARG A 287 10.13 8.00 31.54
N GLN A 288 9.11 7.15 31.60
CA GLN A 288 9.28 5.82 32.18
C GLN A 288 10.20 4.99 31.30
N ILE A 289 11.12 4.27 31.94
CA ILE A 289 12.04 3.38 31.26
C ILE A 289 11.67 1.95 31.60
N LYS A 290 11.51 1.16 30.55
CA LYS A 290 11.27 -0.28 30.65
C LYS A 290 12.38 -1.03 29.95
N LEU A 291 12.98 -1.99 30.65
CA LEU A 291 13.95 -2.92 30.09
C LEU A 291 13.22 -4.18 29.67
N VAL A 292 13.43 -4.63 28.43
CA VAL A 292 13.04 -5.95 27.96
C VAL A 292 14.30 -6.81 28.01
N CYS A 293 14.25 -7.86 28.81
CA CYS A 293 15.38 -8.75 29.04
C CYS A 293 15.06 -10.15 28.55
N ARG A 294 16.00 -10.75 27.82
CA ARG A 294 15.93 -12.12 27.34
C ARG A 294 16.49 -13.08 28.40
N LEU A 295 15.79 -14.16 28.68
CA LEU A 295 16.16 -15.13 29.71
C LEU A 295 17.45 -15.89 29.33
N SER A 296 18.34 -16.11 30.29
CA SER A 296 19.62 -16.77 30.05
C SER A 296 19.40 -18.27 29.82
N GLY A 297 19.61 -18.74 28.60
CA GLY A 297 19.45 -20.14 28.21
C GLY A 297 18.13 -20.46 27.52
N GLU A 298 17.19 -19.52 27.45
CA GLU A 298 15.90 -19.66 26.76
C GLU A 298 15.71 -18.47 25.80
N PRO A 299 16.13 -18.59 24.53
CA PRO A 299 16.25 -17.46 23.60
C PRO A 299 14.91 -16.82 23.23
N THR A 300 13.80 -17.55 23.37
CA THR A 300 12.44 -17.11 23.04
C THR A 300 11.71 -16.49 24.22
N ARG A 301 12.28 -16.52 25.43
CA ARG A 301 11.59 -16.01 26.63
C ARG A 301 12.16 -14.70 27.10
N PHE A 302 11.26 -13.77 27.41
CA PHE A 302 11.59 -12.43 27.82
C PHE A 302 10.76 -12.02 29.02
N PHE A 303 11.31 -11.14 29.84
CA PHE A 303 10.59 -10.45 30.90
C PHE A 303 10.85 -8.95 30.82
N GLN A 304 9.96 -8.16 31.40
CA GLN A 304 10.07 -6.71 31.43
C GLN A 304 10.39 -6.22 32.83
N VAL A 305 11.24 -5.20 32.93
CA VAL A 305 11.62 -4.55 34.19
C VAL A 305 11.34 -3.05 34.10
N TRP A 306 10.54 -2.53 35.02
CA TRP A 306 10.30 -1.09 35.15
C TRP A 306 11.37 -0.48 36.05
N LEU A 307 11.84 0.70 35.67
CA LEU A 307 12.82 1.47 36.43
C LEU A 307 12.17 2.67 37.10
N ASP A 308 12.67 3.03 38.29
CA ASP A 308 12.37 4.32 38.93
C ASP A 308 13.22 5.47 38.33
N GLU A 309 13.05 6.68 38.87
CA GLU A 309 13.79 7.88 38.47
C GLU A 309 15.32 7.72 38.64
N ASP A 310 15.75 6.94 39.63
CA ASP A 310 17.15 6.62 39.92
C ASP A 310 17.72 5.51 38.99
N GLY A 311 16.86 4.93 38.14
CA GLY A 311 17.22 3.89 37.19
C GLY A 311 17.35 2.51 37.84
N LEU A 312 16.70 2.31 38.98
CA LEU A 312 16.68 1.06 39.74
C LEU A 312 15.41 0.25 39.42
N PRO A 313 15.51 -1.09 39.34
CA PRO A 313 14.36 -1.97 39.15
C PRO A 313 13.31 -1.82 40.27
N VAL A 314 12.05 -1.59 39.90
CA VAL A 314 10.92 -1.51 40.84
C VAL A 314 9.85 -2.57 40.64
N GLN A 315 9.69 -3.08 39.41
CA GLN A 315 8.71 -4.10 39.08
C GLN A 315 9.26 -4.98 37.95
N THR A 316 9.01 -6.29 38.02
CA THR A 316 9.40 -7.25 36.98
C THR A 316 8.21 -8.12 36.59
N THR A 317 8.02 -8.44 35.31
CA THR A 317 7.01 -9.43 34.88
C THR A 317 7.54 -10.86 34.97
N GLU A 318 6.61 -11.82 35.01
CA GLU A 318 6.92 -13.21 34.67
C GLU A 318 7.50 -13.32 33.24
N PRO A 319 8.42 -14.27 32.97
CA PRO A 319 8.95 -14.47 31.63
C PRO A 319 7.90 -15.09 30.71
N VAL A 320 7.61 -14.37 29.63
CA VAL A 320 6.71 -14.78 28.55
C VAL A 320 7.51 -15.18 27.32
N GLU A 321 7.03 -16.16 26.55
CA GLU A 321 7.57 -16.40 25.21
C GLU A 321 7.21 -15.21 24.32
N LEU A 322 8.22 -14.47 23.87
CA LEU A 322 8.07 -13.53 22.76
C LEU A 322 8.70 -14.20 21.54
N GLN A 323 7.92 -14.39 20.49
CA GLN A 323 8.48 -14.59 19.17
C GLN A 323 9.12 -13.26 18.76
N ARG A 324 10.45 -13.18 18.78
CA ARG A 324 11.23 -12.06 18.21
C ARG A 324 12.45 -12.60 17.47
N ASP A 325 12.56 -12.14 16.23
CA ASP A 325 13.59 -12.48 15.24
C ASP A 325 14.98 -11.89 15.58
N GLY A 326 16.03 -12.71 15.40
CA GLY A 326 17.38 -12.35 14.94
C GLY A 326 18.37 -11.62 15.87
N GLU A 327 19.49 -12.29 16.26
CA GLU A 327 20.85 -11.69 16.37
C GLU A 327 21.97 -12.75 16.60
N GLU A 328 22.20 -13.54 15.54
CA GLU A 328 23.48 -14.07 15.01
C GLU A 328 24.63 -13.05 14.90
N ALA A 329 25.92 -13.44 14.83
CA ALA A 329 26.83 -12.69 13.93
C ALA A 329 26.42 -13.01 12.49
N PRO A 330 26.48 -12.07 11.53
CA PRO A 330 25.90 -12.32 10.21
C PRO A 330 26.61 -13.49 9.53
N GLU A 331 25.84 -14.43 9.02
CA GLU A 331 26.40 -15.53 8.24
C GLU A 331 26.96 -14.95 6.93
N CYS A 332 28.22 -15.29 6.64
CA CYS A 332 28.95 -14.87 5.46
C CYS A 332 29.60 -16.08 4.80
N TYR A 333 29.72 -16.04 3.48
CA TYR A 333 30.59 -16.97 2.76
C TYR A 333 32.04 -16.81 3.20
N THR A 334 32.80 -17.90 3.07
CA THR A 334 34.26 -17.82 3.09
C THR A 334 34.76 -17.04 1.86
N PRO A 335 35.97 -16.44 1.92
CA PRO A 335 36.54 -15.75 0.76
C PRO A 335 36.60 -16.61 -0.51
N GLU A 336 36.85 -17.91 -0.36
CA GLU A 336 36.89 -18.87 -1.47
C GLU A 336 35.49 -19.17 -2.04
N GLU A 337 34.47 -19.27 -1.19
CA GLU A 337 33.07 -19.43 -1.64
C GLU A 337 32.56 -18.16 -2.34
N MET A 338 32.86 -16.99 -1.78
CA MET A 338 32.53 -15.68 -2.36
C MET A 338 33.11 -15.53 -3.76
N GLU A 339 34.39 -15.87 -3.96
CA GLU A 339 35.05 -15.78 -5.26
C GLU A 339 34.39 -16.70 -6.31
N VAL A 340 33.95 -17.90 -5.90
CA VAL A 340 33.27 -18.84 -6.79
C VAL A 340 31.86 -18.34 -7.16
N VAL A 341 31.11 -17.81 -6.20
CA VAL A 341 29.79 -17.22 -6.44
C VAL A 341 29.89 -15.97 -7.33
N GLU A 342 30.84 -15.09 -7.06
CA GLU A 342 31.10 -13.90 -7.88
C GLU A 342 31.45 -14.28 -9.33
N GLN A 343 32.34 -15.26 -9.53
CA GLN A 343 32.70 -15.75 -10.87
C GLN A 343 31.51 -16.38 -11.60
N HIS A 344 30.65 -17.11 -10.87
CA HIS A 344 29.43 -17.68 -11.43
C HIS A 344 28.49 -16.60 -11.93
N ILE A 345 28.24 -15.57 -11.12
CA ILE A 345 27.39 -14.42 -11.50
C ILE A 345 27.97 -13.73 -12.74
N GLN A 346 29.27 -13.44 -12.75
CA GLN A 346 29.93 -12.78 -13.88
C GLN A 346 29.90 -13.59 -15.17
N SER A 347 30.02 -14.91 -15.08
CA SER A 347 30.09 -15.79 -16.25
C SER A 347 28.71 -16.05 -16.86
N HIS A 348 27.66 -16.19 -16.04
CA HIS A 348 26.34 -16.62 -16.49
C HIS A 348 25.32 -15.48 -16.64
N PHE A 349 25.41 -14.45 -15.78
CA PHE A 349 24.52 -13.29 -15.85
C PHE A 349 25.22 -12.09 -16.49
N GLY A 350 26.55 -11.98 -16.39
CA GLY A 350 27.35 -10.95 -17.05
C GLY A 350 28.13 -10.04 -16.11
N PRO A 351 28.95 -9.12 -16.65
CA PRO A 351 29.85 -8.31 -15.84
C PRO A 351 29.10 -7.27 -15.01
N PHE A 352 29.54 -7.08 -13.77
CA PHE A 352 29.13 -5.98 -12.91
C PHE A 352 30.35 -5.22 -12.39
N GLN A 353 30.23 -3.90 -12.25
CA GLN A 353 31.23 -3.05 -11.61
C GLN A 353 30.72 -2.43 -10.30
N ASN A 354 29.40 -2.32 -10.17
CA ASN A 354 28.74 -1.76 -9.01
C ASN A 354 28.16 -2.91 -8.19
N VAL A 355 28.64 -3.03 -6.96
CA VAL A 355 28.04 -3.87 -5.93
C VAL A 355 27.54 -2.92 -4.86
N TRP A 356 26.27 -3.03 -4.50
CA TRP A 356 25.78 -2.38 -3.30
C TRP A 356 26.09 -3.26 -2.12
N HIS A 357 27.09 -2.81 -1.37
CA HIS A 357 27.48 -3.46 -0.14
C HIS A 357 26.46 -3.17 0.95
N GLU A 358 26.00 -4.23 1.61
CA GLU A 358 25.15 -4.07 2.76
C GLU A 358 25.96 -3.54 3.95
N LEU A 359 25.71 -2.29 4.31
CA LEU A 359 26.47 -1.55 5.33
C LEU A 359 26.29 -2.13 6.74
N VAL A 360 25.16 -2.78 7.03
CA VAL A 360 24.85 -3.42 8.32
C VAL A 360 24.04 -4.70 8.08
N SER A 361 24.56 -5.82 8.54
CA SER A 361 23.97 -7.15 8.36
C SER A 361 23.54 -7.72 9.72
N PRO A 362 22.23 -7.71 10.04
CA PRO A 362 21.74 -8.16 11.35
C PRO A 362 21.74 -9.69 11.51
N ASP A 363 21.75 -10.45 10.41
CA ASP A 363 21.53 -11.91 10.35
C ASP A 363 22.36 -12.59 9.25
N ILE A 364 22.32 -12.08 8.03
CA ILE A 364 23.10 -12.52 6.87
C ILE A 364 23.65 -11.28 6.16
N HIS A 365 24.84 -11.38 5.58
CA HIS A 365 25.42 -10.29 4.78
C HIS A 365 25.03 -10.46 3.31
N VAL A 366 24.16 -9.59 2.80
CA VAL A 366 23.62 -9.70 1.44
C VAL A 366 23.97 -8.47 0.62
N ASP A 367 24.94 -8.63 -0.26
CA ASP A 367 25.26 -7.64 -1.27
C ASP A 367 24.33 -7.77 -2.48
N ILE A 368 24.14 -6.67 -3.22
CA ILE A 368 23.38 -6.67 -4.46
C ILE A 368 24.33 -6.35 -5.62
N CYS A 369 24.59 -7.34 -6.47
CA CYS A 369 25.33 -7.19 -7.71
C CYS A 369 24.41 -6.54 -8.76
N ILE A 370 24.86 -5.43 -9.36
CA ILE A 370 24.09 -4.68 -10.35
C ILE A 370 24.71 -4.89 -11.73
N LEU A 371 24.01 -5.66 -12.57
CA LEU A 371 24.41 -5.90 -13.93
C LEU A 371 23.63 -4.96 -14.86
N PRO A 372 24.30 -4.02 -15.57
CA PRO A 372 23.62 -3.09 -16.46
C PRO A 372 23.08 -3.78 -17.73
N PRO A 373 22.16 -3.13 -18.45
CA PRO A 373 21.74 -3.57 -19.79
C PRO A 373 22.93 -3.67 -20.75
N SER A 374 22.87 -4.61 -21.68
CA SER A 374 23.81 -4.81 -22.78
C SER A 374 23.08 -4.88 -24.13
N ASP A 375 23.82 -4.88 -25.25
CA ASP A 375 23.23 -4.97 -26.60
C ASP A 375 22.41 -6.25 -26.80
N GLU A 376 22.72 -7.32 -26.06
CA GLU A 376 22.01 -8.60 -26.11
C GLU A 376 20.91 -8.72 -25.03
N ARG A 377 20.95 -7.84 -24.01
CA ARG A 377 20.07 -7.85 -22.84
C ARG A 377 19.61 -6.45 -22.46
N ASN A 378 18.42 -6.05 -22.91
CA ASN A 378 17.90 -4.71 -22.68
C ASN A 378 17.18 -4.56 -21.31
N TYR A 379 17.80 -5.00 -20.22
CA TYR A 379 17.30 -4.87 -18.85
C TYR A 379 18.45 -4.97 -17.84
N TYR A 380 18.28 -4.37 -16.66
CA TYR A 380 19.16 -4.59 -15.51
C TYR A 380 18.89 -5.95 -14.89
N THR A 381 19.93 -6.61 -14.39
CA THR A 381 19.78 -7.78 -13.51
C THR A 381 20.38 -7.43 -12.16
N LEU A 382 19.57 -7.50 -11.11
CA LEU A 382 20.04 -7.42 -9.73
C LEU A 382 20.13 -8.83 -9.17
N VAL A 383 21.27 -9.21 -8.63
CA VAL A 383 21.52 -10.55 -8.07
C VAL A 383 22.00 -10.41 -6.64
N THR A 384 21.40 -11.14 -5.71
CA THR A 384 21.93 -11.22 -4.34
C THR A 384 23.25 -11.98 -4.33
N MET A 385 24.17 -11.56 -3.47
CA MET A 385 25.40 -12.26 -3.20
C MET A 385 25.60 -12.28 -1.69
N GLY A 386 25.43 -13.45 -1.10
CA GLY A 386 25.56 -13.68 0.34
C GLY A 386 24.33 -14.29 1.01
N MET A 387 23.17 -14.34 0.34
CA MET A 387 22.00 -15.06 0.85
C MET A 387 22.32 -16.53 1.08
N GLY A 388 23.03 -17.15 0.13
CA GLY A 388 23.34 -18.58 0.20
C GLY A 388 24.44 -18.92 1.20
N ALA A 389 24.98 -17.93 1.95
CA ALA A 389 25.83 -18.18 3.10
C ALA A 389 25.03 -18.91 4.21
N HIS A 390 23.76 -18.56 4.37
CA HIS A 390 22.83 -19.23 5.27
C HIS A 390 22.33 -20.54 4.70
N ARG A 391 22.32 -21.59 5.55
CA ARG A 391 21.75 -22.89 5.21
C ARG A 391 20.28 -22.93 5.63
N MET A 392 19.39 -22.92 4.66
CA MET A 392 17.95 -22.93 4.85
C MET A 392 17.43 -24.26 5.42
N ASN A 393 16.31 -24.21 6.13
CA ASN A 393 15.68 -25.38 6.75
C ASN A 393 14.82 -26.16 5.73
N VAL A 394 15.46 -27.00 4.92
CA VAL A 394 14.80 -27.81 3.88
C VAL A 394 14.17 -29.08 4.50
N PRO A 395 12.91 -29.42 4.15
CA PRO A 395 12.25 -30.63 4.65
C PRO A 395 13.06 -31.91 4.40
N PRO A 396 13.09 -32.86 5.37
CA PRO A 396 13.89 -34.09 5.26
C PRO A 396 13.60 -34.94 4.02
N GLU A 397 12.39 -34.85 3.44
CA GLU A 397 11.98 -35.57 2.23
C GLU A 397 12.72 -35.09 0.97
N LEU A 398 13.27 -33.87 1.01
CA LEU A 398 14.04 -33.25 -0.05
C LEU A 398 15.55 -33.28 0.23
N ALA A 399 15.98 -33.90 1.34
CA ALA A 399 17.39 -34.01 1.71
C ALA A 399 18.22 -34.69 0.60
N GLY A 400 19.39 -34.15 0.32
CA GLY A 400 20.29 -34.64 -0.74
C GLY A 400 19.97 -34.12 -2.14
N ARG A 401 19.00 -33.20 -2.28
CA ARG A 401 18.76 -32.44 -3.52
C ARG A 401 19.58 -31.16 -3.65
N GLN A 402 20.41 -30.84 -2.65
CA GLN A 402 21.24 -29.63 -2.62
C GLN A 402 20.46 -28.31 -2.69
N LEU A 403 19.31 -28.24 -1.99
CA LEU A 403 18.41 -27.08 -1.98
C LEU A 403 18.65 -26.16 -0.76
N GLU A 404 19.66 -26.46 0.05
CA GLU A 404 19.89 -25.81 1.34
C GLU A 404 20.44 -24.38 1.21
N ARG A 405 20.87 -23.94 0.02
CA ARG A 405 21.41 -22.59 -0.21
C ARG A 405 20.85 -22.01 -1.51
N ALA A 406 20.58 -20.70 -1.51
CA ALA A 406 20.07 -20.01 -2.68
C ALA A 406 20.53 -18.55 -2.77
N GLU A 407 20.53 -18.01 -3.98
CA GLU A 407 20.60 -16.59 -4.33
C GLU A 407 19.39 -16.22 -5.20
N LEU A 408 19.05 -14.94 -5.21
CA LEU A 408 17.88 -14.40 -5.89
C LEU A 408 18.30 -13.41 -6.97
N ALA A 409 17.60 -13.44 -8.10
CA ALA A 409 17.75 -12.50 -9.19
C ALA A 409 16.43 -11.79 -9.50
N ILE A 410 16.47 -10.50 -9.81
CA ILE A 410 15.31 -9.75 -10.33
C ILE A 410 15.73 -8.92 -11.55
N ALA A 411 14.89 -8.91 -12.59
CA ALA A 411 15.18 -8.20 -13.83
C ALA A 411 14.37 -6.90 -13.89
N LEU A 412 15.03 -5.75 -14.09
CA LEU A 412 14.40 -4.43 -14.10
C LEU A 412 14.55 -3.75 -15.48
N PRO A 413 13.58 -2.94 -15.92
CA PRO A 413 13.66 -2.18 -17.17
C PRO A 413 14.95 -1.35 -17.30
N PRO A 414 15.44 -1.11 -18.52
CA PRO A 414 16.72 -0.43 -18.75
C PRO A 414 16.70 1.07 -18.34
N ASP A 415 15.51 1.63 -18.15
CA ASP A 415 15.25 2.98 -17.67
C ASP A 415 15.02 3.05 -16.14
N TRP A 416 15.14 1.93 -15.42
CA TRP A 416 15.03 1.91 -13.96
C TRP A 416 16.13 2.75 -13.31
N LYS A 417 15.75 3.59 -12.34
CA LYS A 417 16.70 4.49 -11.67
C LYS A 417 17.35 3.78 -10.48
N LEU A 418 18.67 3.60 -10.58
CA LEU A 418 19.50 2.99 -9.53
C LEU A 418 20.56 3.99 -9.02
N GLY A 419 20.30 5.29 -9.11
CA GLY A 419 21.16 6.33 -8.52
C GLY A 419 20.98 6.40 -7.00
N GLU A 420 22.01 6.77 -6.25
CA GLU A 420 21.96 6.87 -4.78
C GLU A 420 20.86 7.83 -4.28
N GLU A 421 20.59 8.92 -4.99
CA GLU A 421 19.51 9.85 -4.68
C GLU A 421 18.12 9.28 -5.03
N ASP A 422 18.00 8.53 -6.13
CA ASP A 422 16.72 7.96 -6.57
C ASP A 422 16.22 6.84 -5.64
N LEU A 423 17.14 6.10 -5.02
CA LEU A 423 16.82 5.03 -4.07
C LEU A 423 16.32 5.53 -2.71
N GLN A 424 16.31 6.84 -2.48
CA GLN A 424 15.59 7.42 -1.35
C GLN A 424 14.08 7.45 -1.60
N ASN A 425 13.64 7.23 -2.85
CA ASN A 425 12.24 7.13 -3.23
C ASN A 425 11.82 5.66 -3.39
N GLU A 426 10.72 5.34 -2.73
CA GLU A 426 10.15 3.99 -2.66
C GLU A 426 9.74 3.44 -4.04
N GLU A 427 9.34 4.32 -4.96
CA GLU A 427 9.00 3.95 -6.36
C GLU A 427 10.12 3.19 -7.08
N TRP A 428 11.39 3.47 -6.73
CA TRP A 428 12.57 2.87 -7.34
C TRP A 428 13.28 1.86 -6.43
N TYR A 429 13.13 2.00 -5.12
CA TYR A 429 13.83 1.18 -4.12
C TYR A 429 13.15 -0.17 -3.84
N TRP A 430 11.84 -0.29 -4.05
CA TRP A 430 11.09 -1.48 -3.64
C TRP A 430 11.63 -2.84 -4.16
N PRO A 431 12.18 -2.99 -5.39
CA PRO A 431 12.71 -4.29 -5.83
C PRO A 431 13.95 -4.72 -5.04
N VAL A 432 14.73 -3.73 -4.61
CA VAL A 432 15.93 -3.92 -3.79
C VAL A 432 15.53 -4.32 -2.37
N ARG A 433 14.52 -3.66 -1.80
CA ARG A 433 13.94 -4.09 -0.51
C ARG A 433 13.36 -5.50 -0.61
N LEU A 434 12.64 -5.82 -1.69
CA LEU A 434 12.07 -7.15 -1.91
C LEU A 434 13.15 -8.23 -1.86
N LEU A 435 14.25 -8.08 -2.61
CA LEU A 435 15.38 -9.01 -2.56
C LEU A 435 15.94 -9.17 -1.13
N LYS A 436 16.13 -8.05 -0.41
CA LYS A 436 16.64 -8.05 0.97
C LYS A 436 15.71 -8.71 1.98
N VAL A 437 14.39 -8.58 1.79
CA VAL A 437 13.37 -9.24 2.63
C VAL A 437 13.36 -10.73 2.35
N LEU A 438 13.32 -11.13 1.08
CA LEU A 438 13.32 -12.55 0.68
C LEU A 438 14.59 -13.27 1.13
N ALA A 439 15.76 -12.62 1.04
CA ALA A 439 17.01 -13.22 1.46
C ALA A 439 17.02 -13.59 2.96
N ARG A 440 16.31 -12.84 3.78
CA ARG A 440 16.27 -13.03 5.25
C ARG A 440 15.17 -13.94 5.73
N LEU A 441 14.12 -14.12 4.93
CA LEU A 441 12.96 -14.93 5.27
C LEU A 441 13.32 -16.34 5.76
N PRO A 442 14.27 -17.09 5.14
CA PRO A 442 14.67 -18.40 5.64
C PRO A 442 15.21 -18.38 7.07
N GLY A 443 16.04 -17.41 7.41
CA GLY A 443 16.64 -17.29 8.74
C GLY A 443 15.66 -16.77 9.80
N GLN A 444 14.79 -15.83 9.44
CA GLN A 444 13.80 -15.25 10.37
C GLN A 444 12.68 -16.23 10.69
N CYS A 445 12.16 -16.94 9.69
CA CYS A 445 11.02 -17.85 9.85
C CYS A 445 11.42 -19.32 9.99
N ASP A 446 12.72 -19.64 10.12
CA ASP A 446 13.27 -21.01 10.13
C ASP A 446 12.70 -21.88 8.99
N THR A 447 12.77 -21.34 7.77
CA THR A 447 12.13 -21.89 6.57
C THR A 447 13.12 -22.01 5.40
N TRP A 448 12.63 -22.30 4.19
CA TRP A 448 13.43 -22.36 2.97
C TRP A 448 12.68 -21.77 1.77
N LEU A 449 13.46 -21.32 0.79
CA LEU A 449 12.98 -20.80 -0.48
C LEU A 449 13.41 -21.72 -1.62
N GLY A 450 12.49 -22.00 -2.53
CA GLY A 450 12.70 -22.90 -3.65
C GLY A 450 11.77 -22.58 -4.82
N TRP A 451 11.99 -23.26 -5.93
CA TRP A 451 11.16 -23.12 -7.13
C TRP A 451 9.67 -23.33 -6.80
N GLY A 452 8.83 -22.45 -7.34
CA GLY A 452 7.39 -22.47 -7.15
C GLY A 452 6.95 -21.94 -5.78
N HIS A 453 7.83 -21.46 -4.90
CA HIS A 453 7.41 -20.80 -3.67
C HIS A 453 6.87 -19.39 -3.95
N THR A 454 5.88 -18.98 -3.16
CA THR A 454 5.30 -17.64 -3.19
C THR A 454 5.43 -16.98 -1.83
N VAL A 455 5.81 -15.71 -1.81
CA VAL A 455 5.95 -14.90 -0.59
C VAL A 455 5.05 -13.68 -0.70
N ASP A 456 4.22 -13.48 0.32
CA ASP A 456 3.23 -12.42 0.39
C ASP A 456 3.76 -11.19 1.13
N ASN A 457 3.71 -10.00 0.52
CA ASN A 457 4.04 -8.74 1.17
C ASN A 457 2.84 -8.08 1.88
N GLN A 458 1.64 -8.68 1.78
CA GLN A 458 0.33 -8.23 2.31
C GLN A 458 -0.20 -6.90 1.75
N THR A 459 0.69 -5.96 1.40
CA THR A 459 0.40 -4.68 0.77
C THR A 459 1.23 -4.53 -0.51
N PRO A 460 0.84 -3.63 -1.42
CA PRO A 460 1.66 -3.33 -2.59
C PRO A 460 3.08 -2.90 -2.21
N PHE A 461 4.04 -3.16 -3.11
CA PHE A 461 5.45 -2.89 -2.86
C PHE A 461 5.80 -1.41 -2.80
N ALA A 462 5.11 -0.57 -3.57
CA ALA A 462 5.24 0.89 -3.59
C ALA A 462 3.92 1.54 -4.04
N GLU A 463 3.79 2.86 -3.92
CA GLU A 463 2.55 3.58 -4.30
C GLU A 463 2.24 3.51 -5.81
N ASN A 464 3.26 3.32 -6.65
CA ASN A 464 3.16 3.28 -8.11
C ASN A 464 2.90 1.88 -8.69
N THR A 465 2.60 0.88 -7.87
CA THR A 465 2.31 -0.49 -8.32
C THR A 465 1.36 -1.20 -7.39
N ASP A 466 0.50 -2.06 -7.92
CA ASP A 466 -0.35 -2.96 -7.12
C ASP A 466 0.32 -4.34 -6.86
N LEU A 467 1.52 -4.59 -7.40
CA LEU A 467 2.29 -5.80 -7.16
C LEU A 467 2.58 -5.93 -5.66
N CYS A 468 2.24 -7.07 -5.06
CA CYS A 468 2.25 -7.25 -3.61
C CYS A 468 2.73 -8.64 -3.15
N ALA A 469 3.17 -9.49 -4.06
CA ALA A 469 3.69 -10.81 -3.74
C ALA A 469 4.86 -11.14 -4.68
N ALA A 470 5.57 -12.22 -4.41
CA ALA A 470 6.67 -12.68 -5.24
C ALA A 470 6.59 -14.20 -5.45
N LEU A 471 6.82 -14.66 -6.68
CA LEU A 471 7.00 -16.06 -7.06
C LEU A 471 8.47 -16.32 -7.38
N LEU A 472 8.99 -17.46 -6.95
CA LEU A 472 10.33 -17.93 -7.28
C LEU A 472 10.29 -18.94 -8.43
N VAL A 473 11.03 -18.68 -9.49
CA VAL A 473 11.14 -19.56 -10.67
C VAL A 473 12.60 -19.80 -11.05
N GLY A 474 12.85 -20.70 -11.99
CA GLY A 474 14.19 -20.91 -12.55
C GLY A 474 14.69 -19.65 -13.26
N VAL A 475 16.00 -19.45 -13.29
CA VAL A 475 16.58 -18.21 -13.82
C VAL A 475 16.22 -17.99 -15.30
N GLN A 476 15.82 -16.77 -15.64
CA GLN A 476 15.36 -16.42 -16.99
C GLN A 476 16.40 -15.55 -17.70
N GLY A 477 16.61 -15.79 -19.00
CA GLY A 477 17.53 -14.99 -19.82
C GLY A 477 19.01 -15.11 -19.42
N ALA A 478 19.41 -16.21 -18.79
CA ALA A 478 20.80 -16.57 -18.47
C ALA A 478 21.26 -17.80 -19.27
N GLU A 479 22.58 -17.99 -19.40
CA GLU A 479 23.13 -19.15 -20.11
C GLU A 479 22.84 -20.48 -19.38
N GLU A 480 22.79 -21.59 -20.14
CA GLU A 480 22.59 -22.93 -19.60
C GLU A 480 23.64 -23.25 -18.51
N GLY A 481 23.17 -23.62 -17.32
CA GLY A 481 24.03 -23.83 -16.14
C GLY A 481 24.00 -22.70 -15.10
N ALA A 482 23.29 -21.60 -15.35
CA ALA A 482 23.13 -20.51 -14.38
C ALA A 482 22.37 -20.91 -13.09
N GLU A 483 21.55 -21.96 -13.16
CA GLU A 483 20.61 -22.43 -12.14
C GLU A 483 21.29 -22.83 -10.80
N SER A 484 22.55 -23.29 -10.84
CA SER A 484 23.29 -23.64 -9.62
C SER A 484 24.80 -23.43 -9.72
N CYS A 485 25.41 -23.09 -8.58
CA CYS A 485 26.84 -22.88 -8.43
C CYS A 485 27.41 -23.85 -7.37
N THR A 486 28.41 -24.66 -7.74
CA THR A 486 29.07 -25.60 -6.81
C THR A 486 30.16 -24.91 -6.02
N LEU A 487 30.01 -24.86 -4.69
CA LEU A 487 30.99 -24.30 -3.76
C LEU A 487 32.21 -25.23 -3.58
N PRO A 488 33.37 -24.72 -3.11
CA PRO A 488 34.57 -25.53 -2.87
C PRO A 488 34.37 -26.74 -1.93
N GLY A 489 33.40 -26.65 -1.02
CA GLY A 489 33.01 -27.72 -0.10
C GLY A 489 32.15 -28.83 -0.74
N GLY A 490 31.67 -28.63 -1.96
CA GLY A 490 30.79 -29.55 -2.68
C GLY A 490 29.29 -29.31 -2.47
N ASP A 491 28.90 -28.30 -1.67
CA ASP A 491 27.53 -27.80 -1.58
C ASP A 491 27.16 -27.01 -2.85
N GLU A 492 25.89 -26.96 -3.23
CA GLU A 492 25.39 -26.09 -4.30
C GLU A 492 24.59 -24.90 -3.76
N VAL A 493 24.73 -23.76 -4.46
CA VAL A 493 23.93 -22.55 -4.28
C VAL A 493 23.02 -22.42 -5.50
N ASN A 494 21.71 -22.49 -5.29
CA ASN A 494 20.71 -22.40 -6.36
C ASN A 494 20.40 -20.94 -6.68
N PHE A 495 20.12 -20.61 -7.93
CA PHE A 495 19.68 -19.26 -8.30
C PHE A 495 18.21 -19.29 -8.70
N TYR A 496 17.42 -18.39 -8.13
CA TYR A 496 16.01 -18.24 -8.46
C TYR A 496 15.70 -16.84 -8.99
N GLN A 497 14.92 -16.78 -10.05
CA GLN A 497 14.33 -15.54 -10.54
C GLN A 497 13.10 -15.18 -9.69
N VAL A 498 13.07 -13.95 -9.19
CA VAL A 498 11.94 -13.36 -8.48
C VAL A 498 11.01 -12.72 -9.52
N ILE A 499 9.75 -13.14 -9.51
CA ILE A 499 8.67 -12.58 -10.33
C ILE A 499 7.65 -11.92 -9.39
N PRO A 500 7.58 -10.58 -9.35
CA PRO A 500 6.55 -9.88 -8.61
C PRO A 500 5.15 -10.19 -9.15
N LEU A 501 4.24 -10.52 -8.25
CA LEU A 501 2.87 -10.91 -8.52
C LEU A 501 1.88 -9.92 -7.92
N TYR A 502 0.72 -9.82 -8.57
CA TYR A 502 -0.50 -9.32 -7.96
C TYR A 502 -1.05 -10.30 -6.92
N ARG A 503 -2.03 -9.84 -6.14
CA ARG A 503 -2.64 -10.62 -5.06
C ARG A 503 -3.30 -11.88 -5.61
N GLU A 504 -4.06 -11.69 -6.66
CA GLU A 504 -4.90 -12.66 -7.32
C GLU A 504 -4.05 -13.70 -8.06
N GLU A 505 -2.91 -13.30 -8.62
CA GLU A 505 -1.90 -14.21 -9.18
C GLU A 505 -1.31 -15.15 -8.14
N MET A 506 -0.98 -14.61 -6.96
CA MET A 506 -0.52 -15.43 -5.85
C MET A 506 -1.62 -16.39 -5.38
N GLU A 507 -2.85 -15.90 -5.23
CA GLU A 507 -4.01 -16.70 -4.79
C GLU A 507 -4.34 -17.81 -5.79
N TYR A 508 -4.32 -17.51 -7.09
CA TYR A 508 -4.50 -18.50 -8.15
C TYR A 508 -3.43 -19.59 -8.07
N LYS A 509 -2.16 -19.21 -7.92
CA LYS A 509 -1.10 -20.19 -7.72
C LYS A 509 -1.31 -21.00 -6.46
N GLN A 510 -1.78 -20.41 -5.35
CA GLN A 510 -2.05 -21.17 -4.12
C GLN A 510 -3.19 -22.20 -4.29
N ALA A 511 -4.19 -21.89 -5.13
CA ALA A 511 -5.26 -22.80 -5.50
C ALA A 511 -4.84 -23.86 -6.54
N ASN A 512 -3.79 -23.57 -7.31
CA ASN A 512 -3.30 -24.37 -8.43
C ASN A 512 -1.81 -24.72 -8.23
N SER A 513 -1.05 -24.83 -9.32
CA SER A 513 0.40 -25.02 -9.31
C SER A 513 1.16 -23.80 -9.87
N ALA A 514 2.46 -23.75 -9.59
CA ALA A 514 3.33 -22.72 -10.16
C ALA A 514 3.42 -22.84 -11.70
N ASP A 515 3.45 -24.07 -12.23
CA ASP A 515 3.44 -24.30 -13.68
C ASP A 515 2.17 -23.73 -14.34
N GLU A 516 1.00 -24.02 -13.77
CA GLU A 516 -0.28 -23.51 -14.29
C GLU A 516 -0.37 -21.98 -14.23
N LEU A 517 0.15 -21.35 -13.17
CA LEU A 517 0.25 -19.89 -13.13
C LEU A 517 1.16 -19.39 -14.25
N LEU A 518 2.35 -19.97 -14.42
CA LEU A 518 3.33 -19.53 -15.41
C LEU A 518 2.83 -19.70 -16.85
N GLU A 519 2.06 -20.73 -17.14
CA GLU A 519 1.37 -20.88 -18.43
C GLU A 519 0.37 -19.73 -18.65
N ARG A 520 -0.37 -19.35 -17.60
CA ARG A 520 -1.41 -18.33 -17.66
C ARG A 520 -0.88 -16.91 -17.72
N ILE A 521 0.26 -16.65 -17.11
CA ILE A 521 0.96 -15.34 -17.16
C ILE A 521 2.11 -15.37 -18.17
N SER A 522 2.08 -16.27 -19.16
CA SER A 522 3.19 -16.45 -20.12
C SER A 522 3.50 -15.19 -20.95
N ASP A 523 2.50 -14.32 -21.15
CA ASP A 523 2.68 -13.00 -21.79
C ASP A 523 3.30 -11.95 -20.86
N VAL A 524 3.24 -12.19 -19.54
CA VAL A 524 3.94 -11.39 -18.54
C VAL A 524 5.41 -11.82 -18.53
N GLY A 525 6.23 -11.09 -19.29
CA GLY A 525 7.68 -11.28 -19.28
C GLY A 525 8.29 -11.16 -17.87
N PHE A 526 9.45 -11.80 -17.67
CA PHE A 526 10.14 -11.81 -16.37
C PHE A 526 10.80 -10.48 -15.96
N VAL A 527 10.82 -9.50 -16.87
CA VAL A 527 11.30 -8.13 -16.57
C VAL A 527 10.16 -7.37 -15.89
N VAL A 528 10.43 -6.87 -14.68
CA VAL A 528 9.46 -6.20 -13.83
C VAL A 528 8.86 -4.99 -14.55
N ARG A 529 7.53 -4.93 -14.59
CA ARG A 529 6.76 -3.77 -15.03
C ARG A 529 5.76 -3.41 -13.92
N PRO A 530 5.97 -2.29 -13.21
CA PRO A 530 5.12 -1.89 -12.08
C PRO A 530 3.65 -1.69 -12.46
N ASP A 531 3.41 -1.34 -13.72
CA ASP A 531 2.14 -0.94 -14.33
C ASP A 531 1.65 -1.95 -15.38
N ARG A 532 2.08 -3.22 -15.30
CA ARG A 532 1.59 -4.25 -16.22
C ARG A 532 0.10 -4.55 -16.03
N ASP A 533 -0.56 -5.03 -17.07
CA ASP A 533 -1.93 -5.50 -16.96
C ASP A 533 -2.03 -6.69 -15.99
N HIS A 534 -3.18 -6.84 -15.35
CA HIS A 534 -3.47 -7.89 -14.39
C HIS A 534 -4.09 -9.12 -15.10
N PRO A 535 -3.32 -10.19 -15.41
CA PRO A 535 -3.77 -11.30 -16.26
C PRO A 535 -4.82 -12.21 -15.62
N LEU A 536 -5.03 -12.12 -14.30
CA LEU A 536 -5.99 -12.93 -13.55
C LEU A 536 -7.13 -12.12 -12.94
N GLU A 537 -7.35 -10.90 -13.42
CA GLU A 537 -8.48 -10.12 -12.95
C GLU A 537 -9.70 -10.82 -13.57
N GLU A 538 -10.39 -11.64 -12.78
CA GLU A 538 -11.80 -11.90 -13.05
C GLU A 538 -12.48 -10.57 -12.76
N GLU A 539 -12.61 -9.78 -13.83
CA GLU A 539 -13.27 -8.48 -13.80
C GLU A 539 -14.68 -8.71 -13.24
N ASP A 540 -14.98 -8.05 -12.11
CA ASP A 540 -16.26 -8.04 -11.39
C ASP A 540 -17.39 -7.48 -12.29
N TRP A 541 -17.75 -8.23 -13.32
CA TRP A 541 -18.99 -8.06 -14.08
C TRP A 541 -19.85 -9.28 -13.73
N ASP A 542 -20.94 -9.06 -13.00
CA ASP A 542 -21.93 -10.12 -12.73
C ASP A 542 -22.63 -10.59 -14.02
N GLY A 543 -22.43 -9.86 -15.14
CA GLY A 543 -22.99 -10.13 -16.46
C GLY A 543 -22.07 -10.89 -17.44
N MET A 544 -22.67 -11.53 -18.44
CA MET A 544 -21.97 -12.14 -19.58
C MET A 544 -21.37 -11.03 -20.46
N ILE A 545 -20.06 -11.10 -20.73
CA ILE A 545 -19.39 -10.23 -21.71
C ILE A 545 -19.98 -10.54 -23.10
N LEU A 546 -20.60 -9.55 -23.72
CA LEU A 546 -21.12 -9.62 -25.08
C LEU A 546 -20.02 -9.32 -26.10
N ASP A 547 -19.14 -8.37 -25.79
CA ASP A 547 -18.02 -7.99 -26.64
C ASP A 547 -16.91 -7.28 -25.86
N ASP A 548 -15.66 -7.42 -26.30
CA ASP A 548 -14.46 -6.88 -25.65
C ASP A 548 -13.48 -6.32 -26.69
N SER A 549 -13.14 -5.03 -26.52
CA SER A 549 -12.19 -4.33 -27.39
C SER A 549 -10.82 -5.01 -27.50
N ARG A 550 -10.35 -5.69 -26.44
CA ARG A 550 -9.03 -6.33 -26.40
C ARG A 550 -8.88 -7.41 -27.47
N TRP A 551 -9.93 -8.19 -27.71
CA TRP A 551 -9.95 -9.22 -28.77
C TRP A 551 -9.72 -8.64 -30.16
N HIS A 552 -10.16 -7.39 -30.38
CA HIS A 552 -10.07 -6.72 -31.67
C HIS A 552 -8.78 -5.91 -31.83
N VAL A 553 -8.27 -5.29 -30.75
CA VAL A 553 -7.03 -4.51 -30.76
C VAL A 553 -5.82 -5.38 -31.10
N GLU A 554 -5.79 -6.63 -30.60
CA GLU A 554 -4.75 -7.60 -30.96
C GLU A 554 -4.68 -7.82 -32.47
N SER A 555 -5.84 -8.02 -33.13
CA SER A 555 -5.92 -8.21 -34.59
C SER A 555 -5.38 -7.01 -35.38
N ILE A 556 -5.64 -5.76 -34.94
CA ILE A 556 -5.07 -4.55 -35.56
C ILE A 556 -3.54 -4.56 -35.46
N ARG A 557 -2.99 -4.88 -34.29
CA ARG A 557 -1.55 -4.85 -34.02
C ARG A 557 -0.80 -5.96 -34.76
N GLU A 558 -1.32 -7.19 -34.75
CA GLU A 558 -0.73 -8.34 -35.43
C GLU A 558 -0.73 -8.16 -36.97
N LYS A 559 -1.88 -7.78 -37.53
CA LYS A 559 -2.07 -7.63 -38.98
C LYS A 559 -1.58 -6.29 -39.52
N LYS A 560 -1.14 -5.39 -38.62
CA LYS A 560 -0.64 -4.03 -38.92
C LYS A 560 -1.63 -3.23 -39.78
N LEU A 561 -2.90 -3.26 -39.40
CA LEU A 561 -3.97 -2.60 -40.15
C LEU A 561 -3.85 -1.07 -40.05
N PRO A 562 -4.08 -0.31 -41.14
CA PRO A 562 -3.95 1.14 -41.15
C PRO A 562 -5.25 1.83 -40.64
N VAL A 563 -5.72 1.44 -39.46
CA VAL A 563 -6.91 1.99 -38.79
C VAL A 563 -6.57 2.43 -37.36
N GLU A 564 -7.34 3.35 -36.80
CA GLU A 564 -7.16 3.77 -35.41
C GLU A 564 -7.74 2.72 -34.45
N GLU A 565 -7.07 2.44 -33.32
CA GLU A 565 -7.51 1.41 -32.36
C GLU A 565 -8.95 1.65 -31.85
N ILE A 566 -9.41 2.91 -31.77
CA ILE A 566 -10.79 3.24 -31.35
C ILE A 566 -11.87 2.67 -32.28
N THR A 567 -11.53 2.31 -33.53
CA THR A 567 -12.49 1.76 -34.49
C THR A 567 -13.04 0.40 -34.11
N VAL A 568 -12.34 -0.34 -33.24
CA VAL A 568 -12.82 -1.62 -32.68
C VAL A 568 -14.11 -1.46 -31.87
N LEU A 569 -14.39 -0.26 -31.39
CA LEU A 569 -15.57 0.04 -30.57
C LEU A 569 -16.78 0.47 -31.41
N ASN A 570 -16.64 0.58 -32.74
CA ASN A 570 -17.69 1.14 -33.61
C ASN A 570 -19.02 0.38 -33.47
N HIS A 571 -19.00 -0.94 -33.60
CA HIS A 571 -20.21 -1.77 -33.54
C HIS A 571 -20.75 -1.91 -32.11
N MET A 572 -19.90 -1.89 -31.08
CA MET A 572 -20.33 -1.86 -29.68
C MET A 572 -21.09 -0.56 -29.38
N ALA A 573 -20.57 0.58 -29.84
CA ALA A 573 -21.21 1.89 -29.70
C ALA A 573 -22.56 1.97 -30.42
N ILE A 574 -22.69 1.35 -31.61
CA ILE A 574 -23.97 1.29 -32.34
C ILE A 574 -25.02 0.52 -31.54
N TYR A 575 -24.68 -0.66 -31.03
CA TYR A 575 -25.62 -1.49 -30.28
C TYR A 575 -26.06 -0.81 -28.98
N LEU A 576 -25.10 -0.30 -28.20
CA LEU A 576 -25.37 0.43 -26.97
C LEU A 576 -26.27 1.64 -27.21
N ARG A 577 -26.01 2.43 -28.27
CA ARG A 577 -26.88 3.55 -28.65
C ARG A 577 -28.31 3.10 -28.93
N TRP A 578 -28.48 2.04 -29.72
CA TRP A 578 -29.81 1.52 -30.04
C TRP A 578 -30.57 1.08 -28.78
N CYS A 579 -29.91 0.37 -27.85
CA CYS A 579 -30.51 -0.02 -26.57
C CYS A 579 -30.94 1.19 -25.71
N MET A 580 -30.12 2.25 -25.68
CA MET A 580 -30.45 3.49 -24.99
C MET A 580 -31.63 4.23 -25.62
N GLU A 581 -31.76 4.21 -26.95
CA GLU A 581 -32.90 4.83 -27.67
C GLU A 581 -34.22 4.07 -27.48
N HIS A 582 -34.17 2.80 -27.06
CA HIS A 582 -35.32 1.91 -26.90
C HIS A 582 -35.65 1.57 -25.44
N ASP A 583 -35.11 2.34 -24.48
CA ASP A 583 -35.36 2.20 -23.04
C ASP A 583 -35.01 0.80 -22.48
N LEU A 584 -33.97 0.13 -23.01
CA LEU A 584 -33.56 -1.23 -22.61
C LEU A 584 -32.42 -1.26 -21.57
N MET A 585 -32.13 -0.13 -20.92
CA MET A 585 -31.01 -0.01 -19.96
C MET A 585 -31.45 -0.33 -18.53
N SER A 586 -30.58 -0.97 -17.74
CA SER A 586 -30.87 -1.30 -16.34
C SER A 586 -31.01 -0.05 -15.46
N VAL A 587 -31.74 -0.19 -14.34
CA VAL A 587 -31.91 0.92 -13.38
C VAL A 587 -30.56 1.26 -12.75
N GLU A 588 -29.76 0.24 -12.46
CA GLU A 588 -28.41 0.33 -11.91
C GLU A 588 -27.49 1.12 -12.85
N PHE A 589 -27.51 0.84 -14.16
CA PHE A 589 -26.77 1.60 -15.16
C PHE A 589 -27.21 3.08 -15.19
N LEU A 590 -28.51 3.33 -15.17
CA LEU A 590 -29.06 4.69 -15.20
C LEU A 590 -28.73 5.48 -13.92
N GLU A 591 -28.63 4.84 -12.75
CA GLU A 591 -28.23 5.47 -11.50
C GLU A 591 -26.72 5.79 -11.48
N GLN A 592 -25.88 4.85 -11.92
CA GLN A 592 -24.43 5.01 -11.90
C GLN A 592 -23.94 6.02 -12.95
N HIS A 593 -24.56 6.03 -14.12
CA HIS A 593 -24.16 6.89 -15.24
C HIS A 593 -25.21 7.97 -15.55
N TRP A 594 -25.98 8.41 -14.55
CA TRP A 594 -27.11 9.35 -14.71
C TRP A 594 -26.77 10.61 -15.52
N ASP A 595 -25.67 11.29 -15.21
CA ASP A 595 -25.25 12.52 -15.91
C ASP A 595 -24.96 12.28 -17.39
N THR A 596 -24.42 11.10 -17.68
CA THR A 596 -24.09 10.65 -19.03
C THR A 596 -25.36 10.25 -19.78
N ALA A 597 -26.22 9.42 -19.17
CA ALA A 597 -27.51 9.02 -19.71
C ALA A 597 -28.44 10.22 -20.00
N GLN A 598 -28.47 11.24 -19.14
CA GLN A 598 -29.26 12.45 -19.34
C GLN A 598 -28.76 13.31 -20.50
N ARG A 599 -27.43 13.41 -20.68
CA ARG A 599 -26.84 14.09 -21.85
C ARG A 599 -27.17 13.34 -23.13
N PHE A 600 -27.13 12.00 -23.10
CA PHE A 600 -27.48 11.14 -24.23
C PHE A 600 -28.93 11.30 -24.68
N GLN A 601 -29.89 11.30 -23.75
CA GLN A 601 -31.31 11.50 -24.07
C GLN A 601 -31.62 12.88 -24.70
N SER A 602 -30.70 13.85 -24.60
CA SER A 602 -30.90 15.22 -25.10
C SER A 602 -30.40 15.46 -26.54
N ASP A 603 -29.32 14.79 -26.96
CA ASP A 603 -28.77 14.85 -28.33
C ASP A 603 -27.78 13.69 -28.59
N PHE A 604 -28.28 12.58 -29.14
CA PHE A 604 -27.47 11.40 -29.48
C PHE A 604 -26.41 11.65 -30.59
N SER A 605 -26.46 12.78 -31.31
CA SER A 605 -25.56 13.06 -32.44
C SER A 605 -24.24 13.74 -32.05
N GLN A 606 -24.12 14.22 -30.80
CA GLN A 606 -22.98 15.03 -30.37
C GLN A 606 -21.96 14.30 -29.47
N LEU A 607 -22.24 13.06 -29.05
CA LEU A 607 -21.38 12.33 -28.12
C LEU A 607 -20.87 11.02 -28.73
N ASP A 608 -19.54 10.82 -28.68
CA ASP A 608 -18.88 9.62 -29.19
C ASP A 608 -18.92 8.51 -28.14
N LEU A 609 -19.87 7.58 -28.28
CA LEU A 609 -20.04 6.43 -27.36
C LEU A 609 -18.81 5.52 -27.30
N ARG A 610 -17.91 5.56 -28.29
CA ARG A 610 -16.66 4.78 -28.25
C ARG A 610 -15.76 5.27 -27.13
N VAL A 611 -15.76 6.58 -26.85
CA VAL A 611 -14.99 7.17 -25.74
C VAL A 611 -15.60 6.73 -24.40
N PHE A 612 -16.93 6.73 -24.30
CA PHE A 612 -17.62 6.25 -23.10
C PHE A 612 -17.33 4.77 -22.83
N ILE A 613 -17.45 3.92 -23.85
CA ILE A 613 -17.16 2.49 -23.71
C ILE A 613 -15.70 2.28 -23.29
N ARG A 614 -14.75 2.99 -23.88
CA ARG A 614 -13.32 2.88 -23.53
C ARG A 614 -13.04 3.35 -22.09
N ASP A 615 -13.54 4.52 -21.70
CA ASP A 615 -13.08 5.20 -20.49
C ASP A 615 -13.92 4.81 -19.25
N GLU A 616 -15.22 4.54 -19.42
CA GLU A 616 -16.16 4.28 -18.32
C GLU A 616 -16.58 2.81 -18.24
N LEU A 617 -16.56 2.08 -19.36
CA LEU A 617 -16.86 0.63 -19.42
C LEU A 617 -15.62 -0.23 -19.69
N ASP A 618 -14.43 0.37 -19.61
CA ASP A 618 -13.14 -0.31 -19.81
C ASP A 618 -13.05 -1.12 -21.12
N GLY A 619 -13.65 -0.58 -22.18
CA GLY A 619 -13.64 -1.19 -23.51
C GLY A 619 -14.52 -2.43 -23.66
N ARG A 620 -15.43 -2.71 -22.71
CA ARG A 620 -16.30 -3.90 -22.70
C ARG A 620 -17.78 -3.54 -22.82
N LEU A 621 -18.55 -4.48 -23.37
CA LEU A 621 -20.00 -4.44 -23.39
C LEU A 621 -20.53 -5.71 -22.72
N CYS A 622 -21.20 -5.56 -21.58
CA CYS A 622 -21.71 -6.65 -20.77
C CYS A 622 -23.25 -6.64 -20.75
N ASP A 623 -23.89 -7.78 -20.49
CA ASP A 623 -25.35 -7.87 -20.50
C ASP A 623 -26.02 -7.20 -19.28
N ASP A 624 -25.32 -7.02 -18.17
CA ASP A 624 -25.76 -6.32 -16.94
C ASP A 624 -26.02 -4.81 -17.12
N LEU A 625 -25.54 -4.24 -18.23
CA LEU A 625 -25.89 -2.89 -18.66
C LEU A 625 -27.39 -2.75 -18.98
N PHE A 626 -28.07 -3.86 -19.28
CA PHE A 626 -29.44 -3.87 -19.80
C PHE A 626 -30.46 -4.36 -18.76
N ASP A 627 -31.72 -3.97 -18.95
CA ASP A 627 -32.82 -4.49 -18.14
C ASP A 627 -33.18 -5.94 -18.53
N GLU A 628 -34.21 -6.52 -17.90
CA GLU A 628 -34.59 -7.92 -18.15
C GLU A 628 -34.90 -8.22 -19.63
N GLU A 629 -35.51 -7.27 -20.35
CA GLU A 629 -35.84 -7.42 -21.77
C GLU A 629 -34.60 -7.25 -22.65
N GLY A 630 -33.77 -6.24 -22.38
CA GLY A 630 -32.52 -5.99 -23.07
C GLY A 630 -31.51 -7.13 -22.91
N VAL A 631 -31.39 -7.72 -21.71
CA VAL A 631 -30.57 -8.94 -21.47
C VAL A 631 -31.07 -10.10 -22.32
N ALA A 632 -32.38 -10.33 -22.33
CA ALA A 632 -32.96 -11.46 -23.06
C ALA A 632 -32.75 -11.34 -24.58
N PHE A 633 -32.87 -10.11 -25.12
CA PHE A 633 -32.58 -9.85 -26.52
C PHE A 633 -31.08 -9.92 -26.84
N ALA A 634 -30.23 -9.30 -26.01
CA ALA A 634 -28.78 -9.33 -26.17
C ALA A 634 -28.27 -10.78 -26.22
N ARG A 635 -28.70 -11.64 -25.29
CA ARG A 635 -28.35 -13.06 -25.29
C ARG A 635 -28.86 -13.81 -26.52
N ALA A 636 -30.00 -13.44 -27.09
CA ALA A 636 -30.50 -14.08 -28.30
C ALA A 636 -29.72 -13.62 -29.55
N TYR A 637 -29.29 -12.36 -29.59
CA TYR A 637 -28.71 -11.75 -30.77
C TYR A 637 -27.17 -11.83 -30.82
N TYR A 638 -26.51 -11.72 -29.66
CA TYR A 638 -25.07 -11.93 -29.46
C TYR A 638 -24.69 -13.35 -29.02
N GLY A 639 -25.64 -14.19 -28.59
CA GLY A 639 -25.37 -15.53 -28.06
C GLY A 639 -24.87 -16.55 -29.09
N GLU A 640 -25.10 -17.85 -28.85
CA GLU A 640 -24.44 -18.96 -29.57
C GLU A 640 -24.49 -18.91 -31.11
N GLU A 641 -25.48 -18.24 -31.70
CA GLU A 641 -25.58 -18.10 -33.17
C GLU A 641 -24.79 -16.89 -33.72
N GLU A 642 -24.19 -16.06 -32.88
CA GLU A 642 -23.38 -14.87 -33.20
C GLU A 642 -24.00 -14.02 -34.32
N GLN A 643 -25.28 -13.69 -34.17
CA GLN A 643 -26.06 -13.09 -35.24
C GLN A 643 -25.73 -11.61 -35.43
N TYR A 644 -25.42 -10.88 -34.36
CA TYR A 644 -24.98 -9.48 -34.45
C TYR A 644 -23.63 -9.31 -35.18
N PRO A 645 -22.54 -10.04 -34.85
CA PRO A 645 -21.31 -9.98 -35.62
C PRO A 645 -21.50 -10.28 -37.12
N LYS A 646 -22.38 -11.23 -37.47
CA LYS A 646 -22.72 -11.54 -38.87
C LYS A 646 -23.42 -10.40 -39.58
N ASP A 647 -24.34 -9.72 -38.90
CA ASP A 647 -25.05 -8.58 -39.48
C ASP A 647 -24.10 -7.37 -39.66
N VAL A 648 -23.13 -7.17 -38.75
CA VAL A 648 -22.05 -6.19 -38.88
C VAL A 648 -21.13 -6.50 -40.07
N ASP A 649 -20.69 -7.75 -40.21
CA ASP A 649 -19.85 -8.18 -41.34
C ASP A 649 -20.60 -8.12 -42.68
N GLN A 650 -21.89 -8.50 -42.68
CA GLN A 650 -22.77 -8.35 -43.84
C GLN A 650 -22.94 -6.89 -44.24
N HIS A 651 -23.06 -5.97 -43.28
CA HIS A 651 -23.08 -4.54 -43.58
C HIS A 651 -21.77 -4.08 -44.22
N ALA A 652 -20.61 -4.53 -43.72
CA ALA A 652 -19.32 -4.22 -44.33
C ALA A 652 -19.22 -4.75 -45.78
N LEU A 653 -19.72 -5.97 -46.04
CA LEU A 653 -19.82 -6.53 -47.39
C LEU A 653 -20.67 -5.66 -48.32
N GLU A 654 -21.83 -5.19 -47.85
CA GLU A 654 -22.73 -4.33 -48.62
C GLU A 654 -22.13 -2.94 -48.87
N TYR A 655 -21.44 -2.38 -47.88
CA TYR A 655 -20.80 -1.07 -47.96
C TYR A 655 -19.62 -1.05 -48.96
N PHE A 656 -18.73 -2.04 -48.89
CA PHE A 656 -17.54 -2.10 -49.74
C PHE A 656 -17.78 -2.80 -51.09
N GLY A 657 -18.81 -3.64 -51.19
CA GLY A 657 -19.10 -4.48 -52.34
C GLY A 657 -18.20 -5.73 -52.42
N GLU A 658 -18.72 -6.77 -53.07
CA GLU A 658 -18.13 -8.13 -53.10
C GLU A 658 -16.67 -8.18 -53.59
N GLU A 659 -16.30 -7.32 -54.55
CA GLU A 659 -14.95 -7.27 -55.11
C GLU A 659 -13.90 -6.72 -54.13
N ARG A 660 -14.24 -5.64 -53.40
CA ARG A 660 -13.33 -5.00 -52.46
C ARG A 660 -13.31 -5.73 -51.12
N TYR A 661 -14.46 -6.21 -50.65
CA TYR A 661 -14.56 -7.01 -49.42
C TYR A 661 -13.68 -8.27 -49.47
N ARG A 662 -13.64 -8.97 -50.63
CA ARG A 662 -12.80 -10.16 -50.82
C ARG A 662 -11.35 -9.88 -51.19
N SER A 663 -10.92 -8.62 -51.15
CA SER A 663 -9.54 -8.25 -51.43
C SER A 663 -8.64 -8.44 -50.20
N ASP A 664 -7.33 -8.48 -50.40
CA ASP A 664 -6.35 -8.53 -49.30
C ASP A 664 -6.26 -7.20 -48.52
N GLU A 665 -7.03 -6.16 -48.90
CA GLU A 665 -7.02 -4.83 -48.27
C GLU A 665 -7.36 -4.90 -46.77
N PHE A 666 -8.34 -5.73 -46.41
CA PHE A 666 -8.91 -5.74 -45.06
C PHE A 666 -8.43 -6.90 -44.18
N GLN A 667 -7.74 -7.89 -44.74
CA GLN A 667 -7.23 -9.07 -44.01
C GLN A 667 -8.28 -9.76 -43.10
N ASN A 668 -9.51 -9.88 -43.64
CA ASN A 668 -10.72 -10.41 -42.98
C ASN A 668 -11.36 -9.50 -41.91
N GLU A 669 -10.93 -8.25 -41.76
CA GLU A 669 -11.45 -7.30 -40.75
C GLU A 669 -12.17 -6.11 -41.40
N ALA A 670 -13.00 -6.36 -42.43
CA ALA A 670 -13.61 -5.29 -43.23
C ALA A 670 -14.47 -4.32 -42.41
N TYR A 671 -15.12 -4.78 -41.34
CA TYR A 671 -15.96 -3.95 -40.47
C TYR A 671 -15.19 -2.82 -39.77
N LEU A 672 -13.90 -2.99 -39.47
CA LEU A 672 -13.05 -1.96 -38.85
C LEU A 672 -12.82 -0.74 -39.77
N PHE A 673 -12.99 -0.93 -41.09
CA PHE A 673 -12.77 0.11 -42.09
C PHE A 673 -14.04 0.91 -42.41
N VAL A 674 -15.20 0.47 -41.92
CA VAL A 674 -16.46 1.20 -42.10
C VAL A 674 -16.38 2.50 -41.28
N PRO A 675 -16.55 3.69 -41.92
CA PRO A 675 -16.52 4.95 -41.19
C PRO A 675 -17.60 5.00 -40.09
N PHE A 676 -17.21 5.44 -38.90
CA PHE A 676 -18.15 5.67 -37.80
C PHE A 676 -18.89 7.00 -38.02
N ASP A 677 -20.06 6.91 -38.64
CA ASP A 677 -20.94 8.05 -38.93
C ASP A 677 -22.42 7.71 -38.72
N GLU A 678 -23.28 8.72 -38.81
CA GLU A 678 -24.72 8.55 -38.60
C GLU A 678 -25.37 7.62 -39.65
N ALA A 679 -24.81 7.55 -40.87
CA ALA A 679 -25.34 6.68 -41.90
C ALA A 679 -25.07 5.20 -41.57
N TYR A 680 -23.92 4.90 -40.98
CA TYR A 680 -23.62 3.57 -40.46
C TYR A 680 -24.56 3.22 -39.29
N TYR A 681 -24.77 4.16 -38.36
CA TYR A 681 -25.72 3.96 -37.26
C TYR A 681 -27.14 3.69 -37.76
N GLU A 682 -27.71 4.54 -38.63
CA GLU A 682 -29.08 4.38 -39.16
C GLU A 682 -29.26 3.03 -39.89
N ALA A 683 -28.26 2.61 -40.67
CA ALA A 683 -28.31 1.35 -41.39
C ALA A 683 -28.32 0.14 -40.45
N MET A 684 -27.45 0.14 -39.44
CA MET A 684 -27.40 -0.94 -38.46
C MET A 684 -28.60 -0.93 -37.52
N ALA A 685 -29.05 0.24 -37.07
CA ALA A 685 -30.25 0.39 -36.23
C ALA A 685 -31.49 -0.22 -36.90
N ALA A 686 -31.65 -0.06 -38.22
CA ALA A 686 -32.75 -0.69 -38.96
C ALA A 686 -32.67 -2.22 -38.97
N VAL A 687 -31.46 -2.79 -39.02
CA VAL A 687 -31.24 -4.24 -38.94
C VAL A 687 -31.52 -4.74 -37.52
N ILE A 688 -30.98 -4.07 -36.50
CA ILE A 688 -31.20 -4.39 -35.09
C ILE A 688 -32.70 -4.35 -34.77
N GLN A 689 -33.42 -3.32 -35.23
CA GLN A 689 -34.88 -3.22 -35.05
C GLN A 689 -35.62 -4.40 -35.69
N ALA A 690 -35.27 -4.78 -36.92
CA ALA A 690 -35.93 -5.91 -37.59
C ALA A 690 -35.67 -7.24 -36.86
N ARG A 691 -34.47 -7.41 -36.28
CA ARG A 691 -34.11 -8.58 -35.45
C ARG A 691 -34.88 -8.57 -34.14
N PHE A 692 -35.02 -7.42 -33.51
CA PHE A 692 -35.79 -7.24 -32.29
C PHE A 692 -37.27 -7.55 -32.49
N ASP A 693 -37.89 -7.02 -33.54
CA ASP A 693 -39.30 -7.28 -33.87
C ASP A 693 -39.57 -8.77 -34.15
N ASP A 694 -38.68 -9.44 -34.90
CA ASP A 694 -38.77 -10.88 -35.16
C ASP A 694 -38.58 -11.70 -33.87
N TRP A 695 -37.62 -11.33 -33.03
CA TRP A 695 -37.39 -11.96 -31.72
C TRP A 695 -38.61 -11.81 -30.80
N GLN A 696 -39.15 -10.61 -30.63
CA GLN A 696 -40.35 -10.35 -29.82
C GLN A 696 -41.56 -11.16 -30.34
N SER A 697 -41.74 -11.25 -31.66
CA SER A 697 -42.85 -12.01 -32.26
C SER A 697 -42.80 -13.53 -32.02
N ARG A 698 -41.64 -14.06 -31.59
CA ARG A 698 -41.44 -15.47 -31.24
C ARG A 698 -41.61 -15.75 -29.75
N GLN A 699 -41.72 -14.71 -28.92
CA GLN A 699 -41.97 -14.79 -27.48
C GLN A 699 -43.48 -14.78 -27.14
N ASP A 700 -44.32 -14.25 -28.04
CA ASP A 700 -45.80 -14.30 -28.03
C ASP A 700 -46.36 -15.62 -28.61
#